data_AF-A0A857KNI2-F1
#
_entry.id   AF-A0A857KNI2-F1
#
_cell.length_a   1.000
_cell.length_b   1.000
_cell.length_c   1.000
_cell.angle_alpha   90.00
_cell.angle_beta   90.00
_cell.angle_gamma   90.00
#
_symmetry.space_group_name_H-M   'P 1'
#
loop_
_entity.id
_entity.type
_entity.pdbx_description
1 polymer ?
#
loop_
_entity_poly.entity_id
_entity_poly.type
_entity_poly.pdbx_seq_one_letter_code
_entity_poly.pdbx_strand_id
1 'polypeptide(L)'
;MSLNPGSAFAGYRVVRSLGKGGMGEVYLVQHPHLGRLEALKLISIGQSGPEFEQRFIREARTAAALKHQGIVTIYHYGVETGASGATGSTPWFTMDYVEGTDLASRTDLSPAELAEVISRAADALDYAHKRDVVHRDVKPANLMFTRDDETGALDRVVLLDFGIARIISDSRLTATSAFIGTIMYSAPEVLVGAPASGRSDQYSLAATAFELLTGRPPFAAEHPAALISAHLHSPPPRPSQVAAGLAPADDVLLRGLAKDPADRYGSCGEFARALRSALADATTGERLPVAPAPAVGADDAATNRTDLSSPDAVTETVNPPESAVSPEPAVSPEPAVSPAPQPLAAPPSQGPPGAKPQAAPEPSPPPRQEKKRRGKGLLIALAALVVVVALAAVLALTVFKSDAKGGGGGGEQTEVAGPTEIDRSTVPAGTVMPLAQIGADGVPVAHSPGSGLRAKGSGEAVCGPKTIAWLGPLSRERAERAGGSRNGVAMAVREHNGNNPDCQVTVREYDTEGSPEKARQLATTITADSSVIGVVGPWTSGEVRAAGPVLNKAGLTFTSPSATDPTMGRNLGWKTFFRGTVNDRQVGVSIANYLTGERGLSKICVIGNDSSDARDLAPTVASTLKSATAPGCTLTVTRGAQDFSEQVATVQQVGADAVFYAGEWMEAAPLVRQLRAAGVTVPFIAGADRVFSTQFSSIAGTAASRSLLVCACGPTSGQFSTEYRERYGQAPVTFAAEAYDLTAIMLKAIDSGVDSRTGMTAYFRDYRGNGMARTYQWDADGYLTTTLPWVYEVA
;
A
#
# COMPACT_ATOMS: atom_id res chain seq x y z
N MET A 1 -18.36 2.86 -18.64
CA MET A 1 -18.66 2.19 -19.94
C MET A 1 -18.13 3.10 -21.05
N SER A 2 -17.51 2.54 -22.09
CA SER A 2 -16.80 3.30 -23.14
C SER A 2 -17.74 3.82 -24.24
N LEU A 3 -17.39 4.93 -24.89
CA LEU A 3 -18.14 5.48 -26.02
C LEU A 3 -17.96 4.62 -27.27
N ASN A 4 -19.05 4.29 -27.96
CA ASN A 4 -19.02 3.47 -29.16
C ASN A 4 -18.69 4.31 -30.41
N PRO A 5 -17.88 3.79 -31.36
CA PRO A 5 -17.73 4.38 -32.69
C PRO A 5 -19.08 4.68 -33.34
N GLY A 6 -19.20 5.84 -33.97
CA GLY A 6 -20.42 6.33 -34.62
C GLY A 6 -21.43 7.00 -33.68
N SER A 7 -21.31 6.86 -32.36
CA SER A 7 -22.15 7.56 -31.39
C SER A 7 -21.80 9.06 -31.31
N ALA A 8 -22.69 9.85 -30.71
CA ALA A 8 -22.46 11.27 -30.45
C ALA A 8 -22.27 11.53 -28.95
N PHE A 9 -21.31 12.37 -28.60
CA PHE A 9 -21.05 12.83 -27.24
C PHE A 9 -20.74 14.33 -27.25
N ALA A 10 -21.46 15.11 -26.44
CA ALA A 10 -21.33 16.58 -26.39
C ALA A 10 -21.37 17.27 -27.78
N GLY A 11 -22.15 16.71 -28.72
CA GLY A 11 -22.24 17.19 -30.11
C GLY A 11 -21.15 16.66 -31.05
N TYR A 12 -20.10 16.01 -30.55
CA TYR A 12 -19.05 15.40 -31.37
C TYR A 12 -19.41 13.98 -31.80
N ARG A 13 -19.07 13.61 -33.03
CA ARG A 13 -19.21 12.22 -33.49
C ARG A 13 -17.96 11.43 -33.13
N VAL A 14 -18.13 10.32 -32.41
CA VAL A 14 -17.02 9.43 -32.03
C VAL A 14 -16.58 8.63 -33.25
N VAL A 15 -15.29 8.72 -33.60
CA VAL A 15 -14.69 7.98 -34.72
C VAL A 15 -14.12 6.65 -34.21
N ARG A 16 -13.22 6.70 -33.23
CA ARG A 16 -12.61 5.52 -32.60
C ARG A 16 -12.00 5.87 -31.23
N SER A 17 -11.71 4.87 -30.40
CA SER A 17 -10.89 5.08 -29.19
C SER A 17 -9.42 5.29 -29.59
N LEU A 18 -8.76 6.24 -28.92
CA LEU A 18 -7.32 6.50 -29.04
C LEU A 18 -6.54 5.85 -27.90
N GLY A 19 -7.14 5.71 -26.71
CA GLY A 19 -6.50 5.07 -25.57
C GLY A 19 -7.33 5.17 -24.29
N LYS A 20 -6.94 4.38 -23.29
CA LYS A 20 -7.55 4.35 -21.96
C LYS A 20 -6.48 4.36 -20.89
N GLY A 21 -6.58 5.28 -19.93
CA GLY A 21 -5.63 5.44 -18.82
C GLY A 21 -6.34 5.67 -17.49
N GLY A 22 -5.57 5.78 -16.40
CA GLY A 22 -6.14 5.89 -15.04
C GLY A 22 -6.93 7.18 -14.77
N MET A 23 -6.76 8.22 -15.60
CA MET A 23 -7.52 9.48 -15.47
C MET A 23 -8.73 9.54 -16.43
N GLY A 24 -8.92 8.52 -17.27
CA GLY A 24 -10.07 8.43 -18.17
C GLY A 24 -9.71 7.93 -19.58
N GLU A 25 -10.58 8.24 -20.53
CA GLU A 25 -10.59 7.64 -21.87
C GLU A 25 -10.47 8.71 -22.94
N VAL A 26 -9.65 8.45 -23.97
CA VAL A 26 -9.39 9.38 -25.07
C VAL A 26 -9.95 8.80 -26.36
N TYR A 27 -10.65 9.63 -27.12
CA TYR A 27 -11.33 9.28 -28.36
C TYR A 27 -10.95 10.22 -29.48
N LEU A 28 -10.82 9.68 -30.69
CA LEU A 28 -10.80 10.47 -31.90
C LEU A 28 -12.24 10.81 -32.21
N VAL A 29 -12.53 12.11 -32.33
CA VAL A 29 -13.87 12.61 -32.61
C VAL A 29 -13.85 13.56 -33.79
N GLN A 30 -14.99 13.68 -34.47
CA GLN A 30 -15.19 14.63 -35.55
C GLN A 30 -16.01 15.81 -35.05
N HIS A 31 -15.51 17.02 -35.28
CA HIS A 31 -16.20 18.25 -34.93
C HIS A 31 -17.48 18.40 -35.78
N PRO A 32 -18.65 18.65 -35.18
CA PRO A 32 -19.95 18.57 -35.86
C PRO A 32 -20.12 19.53 -37.03
N HIS A 33 -19.51 20.72 -36.96
CA HIS A 33 -19.68 21.77 -37.96
C HIS A 33 -18.48 21.98 -38.88
N LEU A 34 -17.29 21.54 -38.45
CA LEU A 34 -16.03 21.84 -39.14
C LEU A 34 -15.47 20.62 -39.86
N GLY A 35 -15.99 19.41 -39.55
CA GLY A 35 -15.53 18.17 -40.16
C GLY A 35 -14.12 17.72 -39.76
N ARG A 36 -13.35 18.57 -39.08
CA ARG A 36 -12.00 18.25 -38.58
C ARG A 36 -12.03 17.20 -37.47
N LEU A 37 -10.92 16.48 -37.35
CA LEU A 37 -10.69 15.52 -36.28
C LEU A 37 -10.07 16.19 -35.05
N GLU A 38 -10.54 15.83 -33.87
CA GLU A 38 -10.06 16.28 -32.56
C GLU A 38 -9.88 15.08 -31.64
N ALA A 39 -8.99 15.20 -30.66
CA ALA A 39 -8.90 14.24 -29.56
C ALA A 39 -9.82 14.72 -28.42
N LEU A 40 -10.77 13.88 -28.00
CA LEU A 40 -11.68 14.12 -26.88
C LEU A 40 -11.28 13.25 -25.70
N LYS A 41 -11.00 13.88 -24.56
CA LYS A 41 -10.67 13.18 -23.31
C LYS A 41 -11.84 13.28 -22.34
N LEU A 42 -12.36 12.12 -21.93
CA LEU A 42 -13.30 11.98 -20.82
C LEU A 42 -12.52 11.82 -19.53
N ILE A 43 -12.88 12.58 -18.49
CA ILE A 43 -12.28 12.46 -17.16
C ILE A 43 -13.11 11.48 -16.34
N SER A 44 -12.48 10.40 -15.89
CA SER A 44 -13.11 9.35 -15.09
C SER A 44 -12.40 9.24 -13.74
N ILE A 45 -12.68 10.18 -12.85
CA ILE A 45 -12.18 10.15 -11.48
C ILE A 45 -13.36 10.00 -10.52
N GLY A 46 -13.19 9.26 -9.42
CA GLY A 46 -14.25 9.00 -8.43
C GLY A 46 -14.72 10.21 -7.62
N GLN A 47 -14.50 11.43 -8.13
CA GLN A 47 -14.94 12.69 -7.54
C GLN A 47 -16.04 13.28 -8.40
N SER A 48 -17.13 13.69 -7.75
CA SER A 48 -18.27 14.35 -8.39
C SER A 48 -18.78 15.48 -7.49
N GLY A 49 -19.49 16.43 -8.09
CA GLY A 49 -20.14 17.53 -7.37
C GLY A 49 -19.64 18.93 -7.76
N PRO A 50 -20.36 19.98 -7.33
CA PRO A 50 -20.21 21.34 -7.87
C PRO A 50 -18.81 21.95 -7.68
N GLU A 51 -18.13 21.65 -6.58
CA GLU A 51 -16.78 22.18 -6.30
C GLU A 51 -15.72 21.57 -7.22
N PHE A 52 -15.86 20.29 -7.56
CA PHE A 52 -14.97 19.61 -8.50
C PHE A 52 -15.15 20.15 -9.92
N GLU A 53 -16.40 20.33 -10.36
CA GLU A 53 -16.74 20.90 -11.68
C GLU A 53 -16.22 22.33 -11.83
N GLN A 54 -16.38 23.19 -10.82
CA GLN A 54 -15.86 24.56 -10.83
C GLN A 54 -14.33 24.61 -10.91
N ARG A 55 -13.64 23.72 -10.18
CA ARG A 55 -12.17 23.58 -10.30
C ARG A 55 -11.79 23.12 -11.70
N PHE A 56 -12.47 22.12 -12.25
CA PHE A 56 -12.21 21.64 -13.61
C PHE A 56 -12.31 22.73 -14.66
N ILE A 57 -13.41 23.49 -14.64
CA ILE A 57 -13.62 24.61 -15.58
C ILE A 57 -12.52 25.66 -15.46
N ARG A 58 -12.06 25.97 -14.24
CA ARG A 58 -11.00 26.97 -14.03
C ARG A 58 -9.64 26.49 -14.55
N GLU A 59 -9.27 25.23 -14.28
CA GLU A 59 -8.00 24.68 -14.77
C GLU A 59 -8.02 24.52 -16.29
N ALA A 60 -9.10 23.98 -16.87
CA ALA A 60 -9.26 23.83 -18.31
C ALA A 60 -9.17 25.18 -19.04
N ARG A 61 -9.77 26.24 -18.49
CA ARG A 61 -9.65 27.60 -19.03
C ARG A 61 -8.20 28.11 -19.02
N THR A 62 -7.47 27.82 -17.95
CA THR A 62 -6.07 28.26 -17.78
C THR A 62 -5.17 27.54 -18.79
N ALA A 63 -5.36 26.23 -18.96
CA ALA A 63 -4.64 25.42 -19.94
C ALA A 63 -4.98 25.83 -21.38
N ALA A 64 -6.25 26.09 -21.70
CA ALA A 64 -6.69 26.55 -23.03
C ALA A 64 -6.15 27.93 -23.44
N ALA A 65 -5.67 28.74 -22.48
CA ALA A 65 -5.06 30.03 -22.76
C ALA A 65 -3.60 29.93 -23.26
N LEU A 66 -2.96 28.76 -23.12
CA LEU A 66 -1.59 28.54 -23.56
C LEU A 66 -1.53 28.45 -25.09
N LYS A 67 -0.64 29.24 -25.71
CA LYS A 67 -0.44 29.27 -27.16
C LYS A 67 1.04 29.10 -27.48
N HIS A 68 1.44 27.85 -27.71
CA HIS A 68 2.81 27.48 -27.96
C HIS A 68 2.87 26.28 -28.91
N GLN A 69 3.82 26.25 -29.84
CA GLN A 69 3.92 25.14 -30.82
C GLN A 69 4.17 23.78 -30.16
N GLY A 70 4.84 23.79 -29.00
CA GLY A 70 5.11 22.61 -28.19
C GLY A 70 4.06 22.26 -27.14
N ILE A 71 2.88 22.89 -27.15
CA ILE A 71 1.78 22.61 -26.22
C ILE A 71 0.53 22.26 -27.03
N VAL A 72 -0.15 21.17 -26.68
CA VAL A 72 -1.40 20.79 -27.35
C VAL A 72 -2.49 21.85 -27.10
N THR A 73 -3.17 22.29 -28.16
CA THR A 73 -4.24 23.30 -28.01
C THR A 73 -5.50 22.64 -27.50
N ILE A 74 -6.09 23.17 -26.41
CA ILE A 74 -7.42 22.77 -25.93
C ILE A 74 -8.47 23.67 -26.61
N TYR A 75 -9.45 23.06 -27.26
CA TYR A 75 -10.51 23.78 -27.98
C TYR A 75 -11.76 23.99 -27.15
N HIS A 76 -12.34 22.91 -26.65
CA HIS A 76 -13.59 22.94 -25.88
C HIS A 76 -13.46 22.12 -24.60
N TYR A 77 -14.25 22.47 -23.60
CA TYR A 77 -14.36 21.71 -22.36
C TYR A 77 -15.78 21.82 -21.83
N GLY A 78 -16.22 20.83 -21.06
CA GLY A 78 -17.56 20.80 -20.52
C GLY A 78 -17.75 19.72 -19.45
N VAL A 79 -18.96 19.65 -18.93
CA VAL A 79 -19.40 18.63 -17.98
C VAL A 79 -20.75 18.11 -18.45
N GLU A 80 -20.83 16.83 -18.79
CA GLU A 80 -22.04 16.20 -19.35
C GLU A 80 -22.73 15.35 -18.28
N THR A 81 -24.05 15.46 -18.13
CA THR A 81 -24.81 14.68 -17.14
C THR A 81 -25.46 13.45 -17.80
N GLY A 82 -25.28 12.27 -17.22
CA GLY A 82 -26.01 11.05 -17.62
C GLY A 82 -25.61 10.41 -18.97
N ALA A 83 -24.60 10.92 -19.68
CA ALA A 83 -24.25 10.46 -21.03
C ALA A 83 -23.36 9.19 -21.11
N SER A 84 -22.88 8.64 -19.98
CA SER A 84 -21.91 7.52 -19.96
C SER A 84 -22.34 6.28 -19.16
N GLY A 85 -23.62 6.19 -18.77
CA GLY A 85 -24.11 5.12 -17.88
C GLY A 85 -23.56 5.20 -16.44
N ALA A 86 -22.78 6.24 -16.12
CA ALA A 86 -22.42 6.59 -14.76
C ALA A 86 -23.54 7.39 -14.10
N THR A 87 -23.83 7.09 -12.82
CA THR A 87 -24.67 7.91 -11.96
C THR A 87 -23.90 9.18 -11.55
N GLY A 88 -23.72 10.13 -12.48
CA GLY A 88 -23.04 11.41 -12.20
C GLY A 88 -22.68 12.26 -13.43
N SER A 89 -22.12 13.44 -13.16
CA SER A 89 -21.54 14.38 -14.14
C SER A 89 -20.18 13.88 -14.66
N THR A 90 -19.94 13.97 -15.98
CA THR A 90 -18.68 13.56 -16.64
C THR A 90 -17.96 14.78 -17.23
N PRO A 91 -16.84 15.24 -16.66
CA PRO A 91 -16.03 16.29 -17.27
C PRO A 91 -15.33 15.79 -18.53
N TRP A 92 -15.18 16.66 -19.51
CA TRP A 92 -14.52 16.35 -20.78
C TRP A 92 -13.86 17.60 -21.39
N PHE A 93 -12.89 17.38 -22.26
CA PHE A 93 -12.34 18.43 -23.11
C PHE A 93 -11.88 17.87 -24.47
N THR A 94 -11.84 18.73 -25.49
CA THR A 94 -11.25 18.43 -26.80
C THR A 94 -9.97 19.20 -27.03
N MET A 95 -9.06 18.58 -27.76
CA MET A 95 -7.74 19.12 -28.06
C MET A 95 -7.30 18.75 -29.47
N ASP A 96 -6.22 19.37 -29.95
CA ASP A 96 -5.56 18.99 -31.19
C ASP A 96 -5.32 17.49 -31.24
N TYR A 97 -5.77 16.84 -32.31
CA TYR A 97 -5.34 15.49 -32.63
C TYR A 97 -3.96 15.55 -33.28
N VAL A 98 -2.95 15.02 -32.58
CA VAL A 98 -1.58 14.92 -33.09
C VAL A 98 -1.40 13.53 -33.68
N GLU A 99 -1.24 13.45 -35.00
CA GLU A 99 -0.88 12.21 -35.70
C GLU A 99 0.63 11.98 -35.59
N GLY A 100 1.06 11.60 -34.38
CA GLY A 100 2.47 11.42 -34.05
C GLY A 100 2.70 10.17 -33.20
N THR A 101 3.95 9.94 -32.84
CA THR A 101 4.35 8.84 -31.95
C THR A 101 4.64 9.40 -30.57
N ASP A 102 4.15 8.75 -29.51
CA ASP A 102 4.52 9.09 -28.14
C ASP A 102 5.90 8.50 -27.79
N LEU A 103 6.66 9.17 -26.93
CA LEU A 103 8.02 8.72 -26.59
C LEU A 103 8.07 7.43 -25.75
N ALA A 104 6.94 6.94 -25.23
CA ALA A 104 6.90 5.66 -24.52
C ALA A 104 6.78 4.45 -25.45
N SER A 105 6.27 4.63 -26.68
CA SER A 105 6.05 3.52 -27.64
C SER A 105 7.21 3.27 -28.60
N ARG A 106 8.14 4.23 -28.80
CA ARG A 106 9.32 4.10 -29.68
C ARG A 106 10.48 5.02 -29.25
N THR A 107 11.70 4.50 -29.17
CA THR A 107 12.93 5.26 -28.81
C THR A 107 14.08 5.03 -29.81
N ASP A 108 13.79 5.00 -31.11
CA ASP A 108 14.81 4.98 -32.18
C ASP A 108 15.39 6.38 -32.49
N LEU A 109 15.43 7.26 -31.48
CA LEU A 109 15.99 8.60 -31.59
C LEU A 109 17.50 8.57 -31.33
N SER A 110 18.27 9.23 -32.19
CA SER A 110 19.68 9.50 -31.90
C SER A 110 19.81 10.41 -30.65
N PRO A 111 20.95 10.36 -29.92
CA PRO A 111 21.18 11.26 -28.79
C PRO A 111 20.99 12.75 -29.14
N ALA A 112 21.30 13.14 -30.38
CA ALA A 112 21.10 14.49 -30.89
C ALA A 112 19.60 14.84 -31.07
N GLU A 113 18.82 13.93 -31.63
CA GLU A 113 17.35 14.08 -31.71
C GLU A 113 16.72 14.11 -30.32
N LEU A 114 17.19 13.27 -29.39
CA LEU A 114 16.72 13.28 -28.00
C LEU A 114 17.00 14.60 -27.30
N ALA A 115 18.21 15.14 -27.45
CA ALA A 115 18.56 16.45 -26.93
C ALA A 115 17.66 17.55 -27.50
N GLU A 116 17.30 17.47 -28.78
CA GLU A 116 16.39 18.40 -29.45
C GLU A 116 14.95 18.25 -28.91
N VAL A 117 14.45 17.03 -28.72
CA VAL A 117 13.14 16.75 -28.11
C VAL A 117 13.05 17.34 -26.70
N ILE A 118 14.05 17.07 -25.85
CA ILE A 118 14.11 17.62 -24.49
C ILE A 118 14.21 19.14 -24.51
N SER A 119 14.92 19.73 -25.47
CA SER A 119 15.01 21.18 -25.63
C SER A 119 13.67 21.82 -26.00
N ARG A 120 12.91 21.24 -26.94
CA ARG A 120 11.59 21.74 -27.32
C ARG A 120 10.55 21.56 -26.22
N ALA A 121 10.60 20.45 -25.49
CA ALA A 121 9.78 20.22 -24.30
C ALA A 121 10.09 21.24 -23.19
N ALA A 122 11.37 21.52 -22.95
CA ALA A 122 11.82 22.51 -21.97
C ALA A 122 11.34 23.93 -22.31
N ASP A 123 11.38 24.33 -23.59
CA ASP A 123 10.88 25.63 -24.04
C ASP A 123 9.37 25.78 -23.81
N ALA A 124 8.60 24.73 -24.11
CA ALA A 124 7.17 24.68 -23.83
C ALA A 124 6.85 24.76 -22.32
N LEU A 125 7.61 24.06 -21.46
CA LEU A 125 7.46 24.13 -20.01
C LEU A 125 7.79 25.53 -19.48
N ASP A 126 8.92 26.11 -19.89
CA ASP A 126 9.33 27.46 -19.47
C ASP A 126 8.32 28.53 -19.96
N TYR A 127 7.71 28.34 -21.14
CA TYR A 127 6.62 29.20 -21.63
C TYR A 127 5.40 29.17 -20.70
N ALA A 128 5.01 27.99 -20.22
CA ALA A 128 3.89 27.79 -19.30
C ALA A 128 4.20 28.34 -17.90
N HIS A 129 5.42 28.11 -17.40
CA HIS A 129 5.87 28.60 -16.09
C HIS A 129 5.85 30.13 -15.99
N LYS A 130 6.19 30.84 -17.07
CA LYS A 130 6.07 32.31 -17.17
C LYS A 130 4.63 32.84 -17.05
N ARG A 131 3.64 31.95 -17.09
CA ARG A 131 2.20 32.22 -16.95
C ARG A 131 1.60 31.54 -15.72
N ASP A 132 2.45 31.16 -14.76
CA ASP A 132 2.07 30.48 -13.51
C ASP A 132 1.36 29.13 -13.73
N VAL A 133 1.60 28.47 -14.86
CA VAL A 133 1.06 27.14 -15.16
C VAL A 133 2.16 26.10 -15.03
N VAL A 134 2.00 25.16 -14.09
CA VAL A 134 2.89 24.02 -13.85
C VAL A 134 2.22 22.75 -14.39
N HIS A 135 2.97 21.89 -15.08
CA HIS A 135 2.45 20.71 -15.75
C HIS A 135 2.14 19.55 -14.79
N ARG A 136 3.06 19.21 -13.88
CA ARG A 136 2.93 18.22 -12.79
C ARG A 136 2.92 16.73 -13.16
N ASP A 137 3.00 16.39 -14.45
CA ASP A 137 2.98 15.00 -14.93
C ASP A 137 3.83 14.86 -16.19
N VAL A 138 5.05 15.43 -16.18
CA VAL A 138 5.99 15.31 -17.30
C VAL A 138 6.57 13.89 -17.31
N LYS A 139 6.36 13.16 -18.40
CA LYS A 139 6.81 11.78 -18.61
C LYS A 139 6.84 11.43 -20.10
N PRO A 140 7.52 10.35 -20.55
CA PRO A 140 7.58 9.96 -21.96
C PRO A 140 6.21 9.86 -22.64
N ALA A 141 5.22 9.25 -21.97
CA ALA A 141 3.87 9.07 -22.52
C ALA A 141 3.09 10.39 -22.78
N ASN A 142 3.52 11.52 -22.19
CA ASN A 142 2.91 12.84 -22.40
C ASN A 142 3.70 13.71 -23.39
N LEU A 143 4.75 13.16 -24.01
CA LEU A 143 5.53 13.80 -25.06
C LEU A 143 5.29 13.07 -26.37
N MET A 144 4.71 13.78 -27.34
CA MET A 144 4.55 13.29 -28.70
C MET A 144 5.51 14.01 -29.64
N PHE A 145 5.96 13.31 -30.66
CA PHE A 145 6.67 13.94 -31.76
C PHE A 145 6.09 13.51 -33.12
N THR A 146 6.23 14.39 -34.10
CA THR A 146 5.96 14.13 -35.51
C THR A 146 7.27 14.19 -36.28
N ARG A 147 7.32 13.47 -37.39
CA ARG A 147 8.39 13.59 -38.37
C ARG A 147 7.82 14.21 -39.63
N ASP A 148 8.68 14.95 -40.32
CA ASP A 148 8.39 15.44 -41.65
C ASP A 148 8.41 14.25 -42.64
N ASP A 149 7.36 14.07 -43.42
CA ASP A 149 7.18 12.91 -44.29
C ASP A 149 8.22 12.84 -45.43
N GLU A 150 8.78 13.98 -45.84
CA GLU A 150 9.74 14.07 -46.94
C GLU A 150 11.18 13.87 -46.49
N THR A 151 11.56 14.45 -45.34
CA THR A 151 12.93 14.49 -44.84
C THR A 151 13.18 13.50 -43.70
N GLY A 152 12.12 12.99 -43.07
CA GLY A 152 12.19 12.15 -41.87
C GLY A 152 12.68 12.89 -40.62
N ALA A 153 12.93 14.19 -40.69
CA ALA A 153 13.42 15.00 -39.58
C ALA A 153 12.31 15.27 -38.54
N LEU A 154 12.69 15.59 -37.29
CA LEU A 154 11.74 15.99 -36.25
C LEU A 154 11.01 17.28 -36.65
N ASP A 155 9.71 17.16 -36.94
CA ASP A 155 8.83 18.27 -37.30
C ASP A 155 8.33 18.99 -36.05
N ARG A 156 7.54 18.31 -35.22
CA ARG A 156 6.95 18.88 -34.00
C ARG A 156 7.22 18.02 -32.78
N VAL A 157 7.32 18.66 -31.61
CA VAL A 157 7.37 18.01 -30.29
C VAL A 157 6.33 18.68 -29.42
N VAL A 158 5.40 17.90 -28.85
CA VAL A 158 4.19 18.41 -28.23
C VAL A 158 4.00 17.77 -26.86
N LEU A 159 3.84 18.61 -25.85
CA LEU A 159 3.42 18.22 -24.51
C LEU A 159 1.88 18.14 -24.45
N LEU A 160 1.40 17.00 -23.98
CA LEU A 160 -0.02 16.72 -23.74
C LEU A 160 -0.42 17.04 -22.29
N ASP A 161 -1.72 17.19 -22.03
CA ASP A 161 -2.30 17.16 -20.67
C ASP A 161 -1.83 18.24 -19.66
N PHE A 162 -1.58 19.49 -20.10
CA PHE A 162 -1.27 20.60 -19.19
C PHE A 162 -2.37 20.86 -18.16
N GLY A 163 -1.99 20.97 -16.87
CA GLY A 163 -2.72 21.70 -15.83
C GLY A 163 -4.03 21.10 -15.33
N ILE A 164 -4.69 20.20 -16.06
CA ILE A 164 -5.92 19.52 -15.61
C ILE A 164 -5.61 18.48 -14.52
N ALA A 165 -4.33 18.07 -14.38
CA ALA A 165 -3.84 17.23 -13.28
C ALA A 165 -3.93 17.92 -11.89
N ARG A 166 -3.98 19.26 -11.80
CA ARG A 166 -4.08 19.99 -10.52
C ARG A 166 -5.39 19.70 -9.77
N ILE A 167 -6.46 19.38 -10.49
CA ILE A 167 -7.77 19.08 -9.91
C ILE A 167 -7.72 17.75 -9.12
N ILE A 168 -6.76 16.89 -9.46
CA ILE A 168 -6.55 15.56 -8.88
C ILE A 168 -5.57 15.62 -7.70
N SER A 169 -4.64 16.60 -7.67
CA SER A 169 -3.54 16.65 -6.69
C SER A 169 -3.93 17.09 -5.26
N ASP A 170 -5.09 17.72 -5.05
CA ASP A 170 -5.56 18.08 -3.69
C ASP A 170 -6.23 16.90 -2.94
N SER A 171 -6.50 15.80 -3.64
CA SER A 171 -6.97 14.54 -3.05
C SER A 171 -5.79 13.58 -2.93
N ARG A 172 -5.53 13.10 -1.70
CA ARG A 172 -4.55 12.03 -1.42
C ARG A 172 -4.66 10.93 -2.48
N LEU A 173 -3.58 10.79 -3.24
CA LEU A 173 -3.53 9.90 -4.38
C LEU A 173 -3.61 8.44 -3.91
N THR A 174 -4.76 7.81 -4.13
CA THR A 174 -4.99 6.38 -3.89
C THR A 174 -5.57 5.72 -5.13
N ALA A 175 -4.93 4.60 -5.53
CA ALA A 175 -5.36 3.57 -6.49
C ALA A 175 -5.20 3.83 -8.01
N THR A 176 -4.24 3.12 -8.65
CA THR A 176 -4.28 2.43 -9.97
C THR A 176 -2.86 2.16 -10.53
N SER A 177 -2.67 1.30 -11.53
CA SER A 177 -1.38 1.12 -12.25
C SER A 177 -0.88 2.41 -12.94
N ALA A 178 -1.80 3.29 -13.36
CA ALA A 178 -1.48 4.61 -13.89
C ALA A 178 -0.88 5.55 -12.82
N PHE A 179 -1.21 5.36 -11.54
CA PHE A 179 -0.63 6.11 -10.42
C PHE A 179 0.85 5.78 -10.24
N ILE A 180 1.25 4.51 -10.41
CA ILE A 180 2.67 4.10 -10.39
C ILE A 180 3.43 4.76 -11.56
N GLY A 181 2.80 4.82 -12.75
CA GLY A 181 3.36 5.49 -13.94
C GLY A 181 3.73 6.96 -13.72
N THR A 182 2.92 7.71 -12.97
CA THR A 182 3.22 9.11 -12.63
C THR A 182 4.27 9.24 -11.52
N ILE A 183 4.32 8.32 -10.55
CA ILE A 183 5.32 8.36 -9.47
C ILE A 183 6.75 8.22 -10.03
N MET A 184 6.98 7.43 -11.08
CA MET A 184 8.31 7.18 -11.67
C MET A 184 9.05 8.45 -12.13
N TYR A 185 8.33 9.56 -12.31
CA TYR A 185 8.90 10.84 -12.75
C TYR A 185 8.62 11.97 -11.76
N SER A 186 7.89 11.70 -10.67
CA SER A 186 7.42 12.75 -9.75
C SER A 186 8.57 13.36 -8.95
N ALA A 187 8.55 14.68 -8.82
CA ALA A 187 9.52 15.40 -8.01
C ALA A 187 9.32 15.11 -6.49
N PRO A 188 10.39 15.08 -5.68
CA PRO A 188 10.33 14.84 -4.24
C PRO A 188 9.30 15.69 -3.51
N GLU A 189 9.27 17.00 -3.80
CA GLU A 189 8.36 17.97 -3.20
C GLU A 189 6.89 17.70 -3.55
N VAL A 190 6.61 17.18 -4.75
CA VAL A 190 5.25 16.80 -5.16
C VAL A 190 4.79 15.57 -4.38
N LEU A 191 5.70 14.61 -4.15
CA LEU A 191 5.39 13.37 -3.44
C LEU A 191 5.10 13.57 -1.94
N VAL A 192 5.71 14.58 -1.31
CA VAL A 192 5.41 14.96 0.08
C VAL A 192 4.23 15.92 0.21
N GLY A 193 3.58 16.29 -0.90
CA GLY A 193 2.43 17.19 -0.92
C GLY A 193 2.78 18.67 -0.79
N ALA A 194 4.03 19.07 -1.05
CA ALA A 194 4.40 20.48 -1.14
C ALA A 194 3.96 21.08 -2.50
N PRO A 195 3.82 22.41 -2.60
CA PRO A 195 3.39 23.05 -3.85
C PRO A 195 4.37 22.79 -5.00
N ALA A 196 3.85 22.20 -6.09
CA ALA A 196 4.61 22.02 -7.32
C ALA A 196 4.99 23.38 -7.94
N SER A 197 6.22 23.49 -8.47
CA SER A 197 6.74 24.67 -9.14
C SER A 197 7.37 24.31 -10.48
N GLY A 198 7.89 25.28 -11.23
CA GLY A 198 8.65 24.99 -12.45
C GLY A 198 9.87 24.08 -12.22
N ARG A 199 10.46 24.12 -11.02
CA ARG A 199 11.55 23.20 -10.62
C ARG A 199 11.08 21.76 -10.40
N SER A 200 9.79 21.55 -10.16
CA SER A 200 9.19 20.22 -10.09
C SER A 200 9.07 19.60 -11.48
N ASP A 201 8.59 20.37 -12.46
CA ASP A 201 8.56 19.93 -13.86
C ASP A 201 9.97 19.69 -14.42
N GLN A 202 10.95 20.50 -14.01
CA GLN A 202 12.36 20.31 -14.40
C GLN A 202 12.93 18.99 -13.86
N TYR A 203 12.60 18.58 -12.63
CA TYR A 203 12.98 17.26 -12.12
C TYR A 203 12.33 16.14 -12.94
N SER A 204 11.04 16.25 -13.23
CA SER A 204 10.32 15.26 -14.04
C SER A 204 10.84 15.17 -15.48
N LEU A 205 11.25 16.30 -16.06
CA LEU A 205 11.94 16.34 -17.35
C LEU A 205 13.32 15.67 -17.28
N ALA A 206 14.07 15.84 -16.19
CA ALA A 206 15.35 15.15 -15.99
C ALA A 206 15.18 13.63 -15.83
N ALA A 207 14.14 13.18 -15.11
CA ALA A 207 13.80 11.76 -15.00
C ALA A 207 13.38 11.17 -16.35
N THR A 208 12.61 11.93 -17.14
CA THR A 208 12.23 11.58 -18.51
C THR A 208 13.46 11.45 -19.42
N ALA A 209 14.37 12.43 -19.37
CA ALA A 209 15.60 12.41 -20.15
C ALA A 209 16.51 11.24 -19.76
N PHE A 210 16.61 10.91 -18.46
CA PHE A 210 17.34 9.75 -17.99
C PHE A 210 16.80 8.47 -18.65
N GLU A 211 15.48 8.23 -18.59
CA GLU A 211 14.90 7.03 -19.19
C GLU A 211 15.13 6.93 -20.69
N LEU A 212 14.93 8.03 -21.41
CA LEU A 212 15.10 8.02 -22.86
C LEU A 212 16.55 7.75 -23.28
N LEU A 213 17.52 8.16 -22.47
CA LEU A 213 18.94 7.92 -22.74
C LEU A 213 19.40 6.53 -22.30
N THR A 214 18.85 5.98 -21.21
CA THR A 214 19.33 4.72 -20.60
C THR A 214 18.40 3.53 -20.83
N GLY A 215 17.21 3.73 -21.41
CA GLY A 215 16.18 2.71 -21.60
C GLY A 215 15.42 2.30 -20.33
N ARG A 216 15.62 3.00 -19.21
CA ARG A 216 14.95 2.73 -17.92
C ARG A 216 14.88 3.99 -17.04
N PRO A 217 13.82 4.22 -16.25
CA PRO A 217 13.73 5.39 -15.36
C PRO A 217 14.84 5.41 -14.31
N PRO A 218 15.15 6.58 -13.71
CA PRO A 218 16.22 6.72 -12.71
C PRO A 218 15.94 5.89 -11.46
N PHE A 219 14.67 5.69 -11.12
CA PHE A 219 14.23 4.80 -10.07
C PHE A 219 13.12 3.90 -10.63
N ALA A 220 13.24 2.60 -10.38
CA ALA A 220 12.21 1.62 -10.66
C ALA A 220 12.00 0.80 -9.39
N ALA A 221 10.74 0.65 -8.98
CA ALA A 221 10.37 -0.26 -7.90
C ALA A 221 8.95 -0.75 -8.15
N GLU A 222 8.71 -2.03 -7.87
CA GLU A 222 7.40 -2.66 -8.07
C GLU A 222 6.34 -2.12 -7.10
N HIS A 223 6.78 -1.53 -5.99
CA HIS A 223 5.91 -0.91 -5.00
C HIS A 223 5.94 0.62 -5.06
N PRO A 224 4.77 1.29 -5.17
CA PRO A 224 4.71 2.75 -5.19
C PRO A 224 5.38 3.40 -3.97
N ALA A 225 5.31 2.80 -2.79
CA ALA A 225 5.96 3.34 -1.59
C ALA A 225 7.50 3.29 -1.66
N ALA A 226 8.08 2.24 -2.26
CA ALA A 226 9.52 2.12 -2.46
C ALA A 226 10.01 3.10 -3.53
N LEU A 227 9.23 3.25 -4.60
CA LEU A 227 9.50 4.24 -5.64
C LEU A 227 9.43 5.67 -5.10
N ILE A 228 8.40 5.99 -4.30
CA ILE A 228 8.30 7.26 -3.58
C ILE A 228 9.53 7.45 -2.68
N SER A 229 9.91 6.44 -1.89
CA SER A 229 11.08 6.52 -1.01
C SER A 229 12.37 6.78 -1.80
N ALA A 230 12.53 6.17 -2.97
CA ALA A 230 13.69 6.36 -3.84
C ALA A 230 13.75 7.78 -4.42
N HIS A 231 12.62 8.30 -4.90
CA HIS A 231 12.52 9.68 -5.32
C HIS A 231 12.82 10.65 -4.16
N LEU A 232 12.42 10.35 -2.93
CA LEU A 232 12.67 11.20 -1.77
C LEU A 232 14.12 11.14 -1.22
N HIS A 233 14.74 9.96 -1.19
CA HIS A 233 15.94 9.75 -0.38
C HIS A 233 17.12 9.09 -1.11
N SER A 234 16.86 8.28 -2.14
CA SER A 234 17.93 7.55 -2.82
C SER A 234 18.72 8.48 -3.74
N PRO A 235 20.06 8.43 -3.75
CA PRO A 235 20.83 9.17 -4.73
C PRO A 235 20.49 8.67 -6.14
N PRO A 236 20.31 9.56 -7.13
CA PRO A 236 20.07 9.15 -8.51
C PRO A 236 21.27 8.36 -9.04
N PRO A 237 21.05 7.27 -9.79
CA PRO A 237 22.14 6.52 -10.42
C PRO A 237 22.84 7.38 -11.47
N ARG A 238 24.11 7.06 -11.74
CA ARG A 238 24.83 7.70 -12.84
C ARG A 238 24.42 7.07 -14.18
N PRO A 239 24.01 7.85 -15.19
CA PRO A 239 23.77 7.34 -16.55
C PRO A 239 24.91 6.45 -17.09
N SER A 240 26.16 6.82 -16.80
CA SER A 240 27.36 6.05 -17.18
C SER A 240 27.44 4.63 -16.62
N GLN A 241 26.76 4.37 -15.48
CA GLN A 241 26.65 3.02 -14.91
C GLN A 241 25.72 2.13 -15.73
N VAL A 242 24.85 2.72 -16.58
CA VAL A 242 23.94 2.00 -17.47
C VAL A 242 24.53 1.89 -18.88
N ALA A 243 25.08 3.00 -19.38
CA ALA A 243 25.78 3.03 -20.66
C ALA A 243 27.01 3.95 -20.57
N ALA A 244 28.21 3.37 -20.68
CA ALA A 244 29.48 4.07 -20.45
C ALA A 244 29.65 5.34 -21.32
N GLY A 245 29.12 5.36 -22.54
CA GLY A 245 29.16 6.53 -23.42
C GLY A 245 28.36 7.74 -22.94
N LEU A 246 27.57 7.61 -21.86
CA LEU A 246 26.81 8.71 -21.26
C LEU A 246 27.56 9.41 -20.11
N ALA A 247 28.83 9.09 -19.85
CA ALA A 247 29.63 9.73 -18.80
C ALA A 247 29.62 11.27 -18.84
N PRO A 248 29.67 11.95 -20.00
CA PRO A 248 29.54 13.41 -20.04
C PRO A 248 28.21 13.96 -19.50
N ALA A 249 27.14 13.16 -19.50
CA ALA A 249 25.81 13.55 -19.02
C ALA A 249 25.56 13.27 -17.53
N ASP A 250 26.49 12.63 -16.82
CA ASP A 250 26.32 12.22 -15.42
C ASP A 250 25.97 13.42 -14.53
N ASP A 251 26.84 14.43 -14.48
CA ASP A 251 26.67 15.56 -13.56
C ASP A 251 25.43 16.39 -13.88
N VAL A 252 25.07 16.47 -15.17
CA VAL A 252 23.87 17.20 -15.61
C VAL A 252 22.60 16.50 -15.13
N LEU A 253 22.50 15.19 -15.31
CA LEU A 253 21.33 14.42 -14.88
C LEU A 253 21.26 14.29 -13.36
N LEU A 254 22.40 14.11 -12.68
CA LEU A 254 22.45 14.09 -11.21
C LEU A 254 22.00 15.43 -10.61
N ARG A 255 22.45 16.57 -11.16
CA ARG A 255 21.97 17.90 -10.74
C ARG A 255 20.50 18.10 -11.08
N GLY A 256 20.06 17.62 -12.23
CA GLY A 256 18.66 17.69 -12.63
C GLY A 256 17.72 16.90 -11.70
N LEU A 257 18.22 15.80 -11.14
CA LEU A 257 17.54 14.90 -10.21
C LEU A 257 17.87 15.17 -8.73
N ALA A 258 18.46 16.33 -8.41
CA ALA A 258 18.76 16.70 -7.04
C ALA A 258 17.47 16.73 -6.18
N LYS A 259 17.58 16.33 -4.91
CA LYS A 259 16.40 16.17 -4.05
C LYS A 259 15.82 17.51 -3.65
N ASP A 260 16.67 18.44 -3.21
CA ASP A 260 16.28 19.82 -2.96
C ASP A 260 16.07 20.56 -4.30
N PRO A 261 14.89 21.17 -4.55
CA PRO A 261 14.68 22.01 -5.72
C PRO A 261 15.73 23.12 -5.89
N ALA A 262 16.30 23.67 -4.81
CA ALA A 262 17.29 24.74 -4.85
C ALA A 262 18.61 24.30 -5.51
N ASP A 263 18.97 23.02 -5.39
CA ASP A 263 20.19 22.46 -5.98
C ASP A 263 20.08 22.20 -7.50
N ARG A 264 18.85 22.26 -8.03
CA ARG A 264 18.55 22.04 -9.46
C ARG A 264 18.82 23.28 -10.31
N TYR A 265 18.68 23.12 -11.63
CA TYR A 265 18.74 24.22 -12.60
C TYR A 265 17.61 25.24 -12.39
N GLY A 266 17.86 26.49 -12.78
CA GLY A 266 16.91 27.60 -12.61
C GLY A 266 15.66 27.52 -13.48
N SER A 267 15.76 26.83 -14.63
CA SER A 267 14.62 26.57 -15.53
C SER A 267 14.79 25.25 -16.29
N CYS A 268 13.73 24.79 -16.95
CA CYS A 268 13.81 23.60 -17.81
C CYS A 268 14.78 23.84 -18.98
N GLY A 269 14.77 25.04 -19.56
CA GLY A 269 15.67 25.42 -20.65
C GLY A 269 17.14 25.48 -20.25
N GLU A 270 17.46 25.82 -18.99
CA GLU A 270 18.83 25.73 -18.48
C GLU A 270 19.31 24.29 -18.36
N PHE A 271 18.47 23.40 -17.82
CA PHE A 271 18.74 21.96 -17.80
C PHE A 271 18.94 21.40 -19.21
N ALA A 272 18.03 21.70 -20.15
CA ALA A 272 18.10 21.17 -21.51
C ALA A 272 19.35 21.62 -22.27
N ARG A 273 19.78 22.88 -22.12
CA ARG A 273 21.04 23.38 -22.70
C ARG A 273 22.26 22.65 -22.13
N ALA A 274 22.29 22.43 -20.81
CA ALA A 274 23.37 21.69 -20.17
C ALA A 274 23.43 20.24 -20.69
N LEU A 275 22.28 19.59 -20.82
CA LEU A 275 22.19 18.21 -21.33
C LEU A 275 22.62 18.11 -22.80
N ARG A 276 22.17 19.05 -23.64
CA ARG A 276 22.57 19.11 -25.05
C ARG A 276 24.09 19.28 -25.21
N SER A 277 24.72 20.14 -24.39
CA SER A 277 26.17 20.31 -24.41
C SER A 277 26.89 19.01 -24.04
N ALA A 278 26.47 18.37 -22.94
CA ALA A 278 27.04 17.11 -22.49
C ALA A 278 26.93 15.98 -23.54
N LEU A 279 25.79 15.86 -24.21
CA LEU A 279 25.58 14.84 -25.24
C LEU A 279 26.36 15.13 -26.54
N ALA A 280 26.62 16.40 -26.86
CA ALA A 280 27.49 16.76 -27.98
C ALA A 280 28.95 16.34 -27.73
N ASP A 281 29.44 16.52 -26.49
CA ASP A 281 30.78 16.08 -26.08
C ASP A 281 30.91 14.55 -26.13
N ALA A 282 29.86 13.80 -25.78
CA ALA A 282 29.82 12.34 -25.87
C ALA A 282 29.98 11.80 -27.30
N THR A 283 29.48 12.50 -28.31
CA THR A 283 29.56 12.07 -29.72
C THR A 283 30.93 12.27 -30.38
N THR A 284 31.90 12.89 -29.69
CA THR A 284 33.29 13.01 -30.17
C THR A 284 34.19 11.87 -29.69
N GLY A 285 33.69 10.97 -28.82
CA GLY A 285 34.29 9.69 -28.47
C GLY A 285 33.65 8.52 -29.23
N GLU A 286 34.43 7.45 -29.44
CA GLU A 286 34.15 6.27 -30.27
C GLU A 286 32.69 5.74 -30.26
N ARG A 287 32.15 5.40 -31.44
CA ARG A 287 30.75 4.94 -31.67
C ARG A 287 30.32 3.82 -30.73
N LEU A 288 29.19 4.02 -30.06
CA LEU A 288 28.51 3.00 -29.25
C LEU A 288 28.01 1.82 -30.11
N PRO A 289 28.27 0.55 -29.72
CA PRO A 289 27.57 -0.59 -30.29
C PRO A 289 26.13 -0.63 -29.77
N VAL A 290 25.17 -0.63 -30.70
CA VAL A 290 23.75 -0.88 -30.40
C VAL A 290 23.62 -2.37 -30.04
N ALA A 291 23.20 -2.67 -28.81
CA ALA A 291 22.82 -4.03 -28.44
C ALA A 291 21.48 -4.39 -29.11
N PRO A 292 21.33 -5.60 -29.69
CA PRO A 292 20.05 -6.01 -30.27
C PRO A 292 19.02 -6.24 -29.17
N ALA A 293 17.78 -5.79 -29.39
CA ALA A 293 16.64 -6.13 -28.56
C ALA A 293 16.33 -7.63 -28.64
N PRO A 294 15.87 -8.29 -27.56
CA PRO A 294 15.37 -9.67 -27.63
C PRO A 294 14.05 -9.69 -28.40
N ALA A 295 14.02 -10.44 -29.50
CA ALA A 295 12.81 -10.67 -30.28
C ALA A 295 11.80 -11.51 -29.48
N VAL A 296 10.63 -10.95 -29.21
CA VAL A 296 9.47 -11.69 -28.72
C VAL A 296 8.88 -12.42 -29.93
N GLY A 297 9.14 -13.72 -30.02
CA GLY A 297 8.56 -14.58 -31.05
C GLY A 297 7.06 -14.70 -30.87
N ALA A 298 6.31 -14.16 -31.82
CA ALA A 298 4.99 -14.65 -32.16
C ALA A 298 5.20 -15.76 -33.20
N ASP A 299 4.61 -16.94 -32.99
CA ASP A 299 4.37 -17.88 -34.10
C ASP A 299 3.09 -18.68 -33.84
N ASP A 300 2.14 -18.48 -34.75
CA ASP A 300 1.03 -19.38 -35.05
C ASP A 300 1.45 -20.31 -36.20
N ALA A 301 1.19 -21.60 -36.01
CA ALA A 301 0.80 -22.63 -36.97
C ALA A 301 1.43 -22.72 -38.40
N ALA A 302 2.14 -23.85 -38.58
CA ALA A 302 2.00 -24.84 -39.67
C ALA A 302 2.75 -24.62 -41.02
N THR A 303 3.72 -25.50 -41.35
CA THR A 303 3.54 -26.72 -42.20
C THR A 303 4.88 -27.36 -42.67
N ASN A 304 4.87 -28.70 -42.71
CA ASN A 304 5.64 -29.64 -43.56
C ASN A 304 7.16 -29.91 -43.40
N ARG A 305 7.43 -31.07 -42.77
CA ARG A 305 8.03 -32.33 -43.30
C ARG A 305 9.48 -32.40 -43.83
N THR A 306 10.17 -33.40 -43.24
CA THR A 306 11.28 -34.28 -43.73
C THR A 306 12.63 -33.59 -43.97
N ASP A 307 13.78 -34.07 -43.50
CA ASP A 307 14.31 -35.44 -43.58
C ASP A 307 15.48 -35.69 -42.60
N LEU A 308 15.76 -36.97 -42.39
CA LEU A 308 16.76 -37.66 -41.56
C LEU A 308 18.22 -37.22 -41.76
N SER A 309 19.01 -37.21 -40.68
CA SER A 309 20.23 -38.03 -40.49
C SER A 309 21.11 -37.53 -39.33
N SER A 310 21.46 -38.43 -38.41
CA SER A 310 22.67 -38.38 -37.54
C SER A 310 23.59 -39.53 -37.99
N PRO A 311 24.77 -39.80 -37.37
CA PRO A 311 25.52 -39.06 -36.34
C PRO A 311 27.03 -38.93 -36.69
N ASP A 312 27.83 -38.27 -35.83
CA ASP A 312 29.15 -38.78 -35.52
C ASP A 312 29.65 -38.30 -34.15
N ALA A 313 30.28 -39.26 -33.45
CA ALA A 313 30.73 -39.22 -32.08
C ALA A 313 32.18 -38.75 -31.95
N VAL A 314 32.52 -38.08 -30.85
CA VAL A 314 33.84 -38.22 -30.22
C VAL A 314 33.68 -38.25 -28.70
N THR A 315 34.02 -39.41 -28.17
CA THR A 315 34.32 -39.75 -26.77
C THR A 315 35.61 -39.08 -26.29
N GLU A 316 35.63 -38.51 -25.08
CA GLU A 316 36.83 -38.57 -24.25
C GLU A 316 36.47 -38.57 -22.75
N THR A 317 36.82 -39.68 -22.11
CA THR A 317 36.74 -39.95 -20.66
C THR A 317 38.11 -39.78 -20.05
N VAL A 318 38.24 -38.95 -19.00
CA VAL A 318 39.25 -39.14 -17.95
C VAL A 318 38.64 -38.74 -16.60
N ASN A 319 38.74 -39.66 -15.64
CA ASN A 319 38.23 -39.63 -14.27
C ASN A 319 39.20 -38.92 -13.28
N PRO A 320 38.80 -38.66 -12.01
CA PRO A 320 39.29 -37.59 -11.15
C PRO A 320 40.37 -38.05 -10.14
N PRO A 321 40.82 -37.15 -9.24
CA PRO A 321 41.17 -37.58 -7.90
C PRO A 321 40.41 -36.81 -6.80
N GLU A 322 40.56 -37.38 -5.62
CA GLU A 322 39.69 -37.43 -4.46
C GLU A 322 40.17 -36.51 -3.32
N SER A 323 39.21 -36.06 -2.50
CA SER A 323 39.25 -35.57 -1.11
C SER A 323 40.57 -35.21 -0.41
N ALA A 324 40.63 -34.02 0.19
CA ALA A 324 41.12 -33.81 1.58
C ALA A 324 40.97 -32.35 2.10
N VAL A 325 40.24 -32.24 3.21
CA VAL A 325 40.56 -31.46 4.43
C VAL A 325 40.35 -29.93 4.44
N SER A 326 39.37 -29.52 5.26
CA SER A 326 39.19 -28.18 5.86
C SER A 326 40.36 -27.76 6.76
N PRO A 327 40.50 -26.44 7.00
CA PRO A 327 40.68 -25.99 8.37
C PRO A 327 39.70 -24.88 8.79
N GLU A 328 39.27 -25.00 10.05
CA GLU A 328 38.53 -24.02 10.85
C GLU A 328 39.38 -22.76 11.18
N PRO A 329 38.76 -21.70 11.75
CA PRO A 329 39.23 -20.32 11.63
C PRO A 329 40.30 -19.93 12.65
N ALA A 330 41.21 -19.05 12.22
CA ALA A 330 42.18 -18.41 13.08
C ALA A 330 41.52 -17.31 13.95
N VAL A 331 41.70 -17.48 15.25
CA VAL A 331 41.46 -16.51 16.32
C VAL A 331 42.33 -15.27 16.11
N SER A 332 41.75 -14.07 16.30
CA SER A 332 42.50 -12.82 16.53
C SER A 332 41.81 -11.99 17.62
N PRO A 333 42.59 -11.20 18.38
CA PRO A 333 42.31 -10.90 19.78
C PRO A 333 41.53 -9.61 20.04
N GLU A 334 41.05 -9.49 21.28
CA GLU A 334 40.41 -8.34 21.93
C GLU A 334 41.09 -6.98 21.67
N PRO A 335 40.32 -5.88 21.65
CA PRO A 335 40.84 -4.53 21.45
C PRO A 335 41.42 -3.92 22.74
N ALA A 336 42.53 -3.21 22.56
CA ALA A 336 43.19 -2.43 23.61
C ALA A 336 42.35 -1.21 24.05
N VAL A 337 42.35 -1.01 25.37
CA VAL A 337 41.79 0.11 26.12
C VAL A 337 42.51 1.42 25.79
N SER A 338 41.76 2.50 25.57
CA SER A 338 42.23 3.88 25.76
C SER A 338 41.08 4.81 26.18
N PRO A 339 41.39 5.90 26.91
CA PRO A 339 40.60 6.34 28.05
C PRO A 339 39.58 7.45 27.75
N ALA A 340 38.65 7.60 28.70
CA ALA A 340 37.59 8.61 28.75
C ALA A 340 38.09 10.07 28.72
N PRO A 341 37.35 11.00 28.08
CA PRO A 341 37.46 12.43 28.34
C PRO A 341 36.57 12.85 29.52
N GLN A 342 37.17 13.56 30.47
CA GLN A 342 36.51 14.24 31.59
C GLN A 342 35.65 15.45 31.13
N PRO A 343 34.72 15.94 31.98
CA PRO A 343 33.70 16.93 31.59
C PRO A 343 34.28 18.35 31.53
N LEU A 344 34.01 19.08 30.45
CA LEU A 344 34.26 20.52 30.38
C LEU A 344 33.24 21.29 31.22
N ALA A 345 33.79 22.10 32.13
CA ALA A 345 33.11 23.07 32.97
C ALA A 345 32.54 24.24 32.14
N ALA A 346 31.40 24.77 32.61
CA ALA A 346 30.74 25.95 32.07
C ALA A 346 31.51 27.26 32.38
N PRO A 347 31.50 28.26 31.48
CA PRO A 347 31.98 29.61 31.79
C PRO A 347 30.88 30.51 32.40
N PRO A 348 31.27 31.58 33.13
CA PRO A 348 30.42 32.29 34.07
C PRO A 348 29.55 33.40 33.44
N SER A 349 28.47 33.72 34.15
CA SER A 349 27.57 34.83 33.92
C SER A 349 28.23 36.19 34.20
N GLN A 350 28.08 37.12 33.26
CA GLN A 350 28.22 38.56 33.50
C GLN A 350 27.02 39.28 32.91
N GLY A 351 26.22 39.92 33.77
CA GLY A 351 25.17 40.85 33.38
C GLY A 351 25.65 42.30 33.46
N PRO A 352 25.02 43.24 32.74
CA PRO A 352 25.09 44.67 33.04
C PRO A 352 23.81 45.19 33.73
N PRO A 353 23.88 46.36 34.40
CA PRO A 353 22.91 46.78 35.42
C PRO A 353 21.68 47.51 34.86
N GLY A 354 20.69 47.64 35.73
CA GLY A 354 19.30 47.94 35.38
C GLY A 354 18.98 49.35 34.87
N ALA A 355 17.87 49.40 34.12
CA ALA A 355 17.07 50.58 33.86
C ALA A 355 15.59 50.25 34.14
N LYS A 356 14.89 51.20 34.78
CA LYS A 356 13.51 51.09 35.30
C LYS A 356 12.45 50.95 34.19
N PRO A 357 11.24 50.43 34.49
CA PRO A 357 10.23 50.10 33.49
C PRO A 357 9.45 51.34 33.01
N GLN A 358 9.30 51.48 31.69
CA GLN A 358 8.43 52.46 31.05
C GLN A 358 7.17 51.75 30.55
N ALA A 359 6.01 52.31 30.89
CA ALA A 359 4.69 51.74 30.67
C ALA A 359 4.35 51.55 29.18
N ALA A 360 3.75 50.40 28.85
CA ALA A 360 3.18 50.12 27.55
C ALA A 360 1.82 50.85 27.37
N PRO A 361 1.47 51.32 26.16
CA PRO A 361 0.16 51.89 25.87
C PRO A 361 -0.91 50.80 25.74
N GLU A 362 -2.10 51.07 26.30
CA GLU A 362 -3.30 50.23 26.23
C GLU A 362 -3.83 50.06 24.79
N PRO A 363 -4.40 48.90 24.44
CA PRO A 363 -5.14 48.71 23.20
C PRO A 363 -6.54 49.34 23.29
N SER A 364 -6.92 50.10 22.25
CA SER A 364 -8.22 50.75 22.10
C SER A 364 -9.40 49.77 21.97
N PRO A 365 -10.62 50.13 22.42
CA PRO A 365 -11.80 49.26 22.35
C PRO A 365 -12.42 49.22 20.94
N PRO A 366 -13.06 48.11 20.53
CA PRO A 366 -13.75 48.02 19.24
C PRO A 366 -15.07 48.82 19.22
N PRO A 367 -15.52 49.29 18.04
CA PRO A 367 -16.70 50.13 17.92
C PRO A 367 -18.01 49.34 18.10
N ARG A 368 -18.98 49.97 18.76
CA ARG A 368 -20.38 49.53 18.86
C ARG A 368 -21.03 49.42 17.48
N GLN A 369 -21.62 48.27 17.18
CA GLN A 369 -22.62 48.13 16.12
C GLN A 369 -24.02 47.89 16.71
N GLU A 370 -24.99 48.53 16.05
CA GLU A 370 -26.36 48.75 16.48
C GLU A 370 -27.25 47.49 16.49
N LYS A 371 -28.16 47.44 17.46
CA LYS A 371 -29.23 46.45 17.57
C LYS A 371 -30.26 46.66 16.46
N LYS A 372 -30.41 45.69 15.54
CA LYS A 372 -31.63 45.54 14.71
C LYS A 372 -32.55 44.46 15.30
N ARG A 373 -33.73 44.90 15.74
CA ARG A 373 -34.91 44.07 16.03
C ARG A 373 -35.31 43.25 14.81
N ARG A 374 -35.46 41.92 14.95
CA ARG A 374 -36.43 41.12 14.16
C ARG A 374 -36.99 40.01 15.04
N GLY A 375 -38.29 40.10 15.29
CA GLY A 375 -39.07 39.12 16.04
C GLY A 375 -39.81 38.14 15.14
N LYS A 376 -40.23 37.03 15.77
CA LYS A 376 -41.41 36.20 15.48
C LYS A 376 -41.42 35.24 14.27
N GLY A 377 -40.32 35.00 13.57
CA GLY A 377 -40.26 33.97 12.52
C GLY A 377 -39.85 32.55 12.97
N LEU A 378 -39.07 32.43 14.05
CA LEU A 378 -38.39 31.17 14.42
C LEU A 378 -39.29 30.17 15.18
N LEU A 379 -40.32 30.65 15.86
CA LEU A 379 -41.19 29.80 16.70
C LEU A 379 -42.23 29.02 15.89
N ILE A 380 -42.60 29.50 14.70
CA ILE A 380 -43.57 28.81 13.82
C ILE A 380 -42.88 27.64 13.08
N ALA A 381 -41.60 27.79 12.73
CA ALA A 381 -40.82 26.73 12.08
C ALA A 381 -40.52 25.55 13.03
N LEU A 382 -40.30 25.80 14.33
CA LEU A 382 -40.09 24.73 15.31
C LEU A 382 -41.37 23.93 15.60
N ALA A 383 -42.54 24.57 15.62
CA ALA A 383 -43.81 23.88 15.85
C ALA A 383 -44.19 22.94 14.69
N ALA A 384 -43.91 23.33 13.44
CA ALA A 384 -44.17 22.49 12.28
C ALA A 384 -43.29 21.22 12.26
N LEU A 385 -42.03 21.32 12.71
CA LEU A 385 -41.10 20.19 12.75
C LEU A 385 -41.52 19.14 13.80
N VAL A 386 -42.02 19.57 14.95
CA VAL A 386 -42.50 18.66 16.01
C VAL A 386 -43.75 17.88 15.57
N VAL A 387 -44.65 18.52 14.80
CA VAL A 387 -45.85 17.85 14.27
C VAL A 387 -45.49 16.79 13.22
N VAL A 388 -44.50 17.07 12.36
CA VAL A 388 -44.03 16.11 11.34
C VAL A 388 -43.35 14.89 11.99
N VAL A 389 -42.54 15.11 13.04
CA VAL A 389 -41.90 14.02 13.79
C VAL A 389 -42.92 13.19 14.57
N ALA A 390 -43.95 13.81 15.13
CA ALA A 390 -45.03 13.10 15.82
C ALA A 390 -45.88 12.26 14.86
N LEU A 391 -46.17 12.76 13.65
CA LEU A 391 -46.90 12.01 12.63
C LEU A 391 -46.09 10.81 12.10
N ALA A 392 -44.77 10.97 11.94
CA ALA A 392 -43.88 9.88 11.55
C ALA A 392 -43.80 8.77 12.63
N ALA A 393 -43.81 9.14 13.92
CA ALA A 393 -43.80 8.20 15.03
C ALA A 393 -45.12 7.41 15.15
N VAL A 394 -46.26 8.04 14.88
CA VAL A 394 -47.58 7.36 14.87
C VAL A 394 -47.68 6.40 13.69
N LEU A 395 -47.15 6.76 12.52
CA LEU A 395 -47.13 5.88 11.34
C LEU A 395 -46.26 4.64 11.55
N ALA A 396 -45.10 4.80 12.22
CA ALA A 396 -44.22 3.69 12.58
C ALA A 396 -44.85 2.71 13.59
N LEU A 397 -45.68 3.20 14.51
CA LEU A 397 -46.39 2.38 15.49
C LEU A 397 -47.57 1.59 14.90
N THR A 398 -48.14 2.04 13.77
CA THR A 398 -49.23 1.31 13.09
C THR A 398 -48.76 0.19 12.16
N VAL A 399 -47.50 0.21 11.71
CA VAL A 399 -46.96 -0.79 10.78
C VAL A 399 -46.33 -2.00 11.51
N PHE A 400 -45.92 -1.85 12.77
CA PHE A 400 -45.24 -2.91 13.53
C PHE A 400 -46.13 -3.68 14.52
N LYS A 401 -47.44 -3.61 14.39
CA LYS A 401 -48.36 -4.26 15.33
C LYS A 401 -49.43 -5.10 14.64
N SER A 402 -49.00 -6.14 13.91
CA SER A 402 -49.83 -7.30 13.63
C SER A 402 -49.00 -8.58 13.64
N ASP A 403 -49.41 -9.46 14.56
CA ASP A 403 -49.17 -10.90 14.66
C ASP A 403 -48.20 -11.39 15.75
N ALA A 404 -48.71 -11.26 16.98
CA ALA A 404 -48.38 -12.17 18.07
C ALA A 404 -49.70 -12.73 18.65
N LYS A 405 -49.94 -14.04 18.47
CA LYS A 405 -50.66 -14.89 19.44
C LYS A 405 -50.62 -16.37 19.04
N GLY A 406 -50.10 -17.22 19.94
CA GLY A 406 -50.49 -18.64 19.97
C GLY A 406 -49.49 -19.66 20.54
N GLY A 407 -49.25 -19.63 21.87
CA GLY A 407 -49.32 -20.83 22.73
C GLY A 407 -48.22 -21.91 22.73
N GLY A 408 -47.83 -22.31 23.95
CA GLY A 408 -47.51 -23.71 24.27
C GLY A 408 -46.05 -24.01 24.60
N GLY A 409 -45.75 -24.25 25.88
CA GLY A 409 -44.44 -24.67 26.35
C GLY A 409 -44.12 -26.15 26.11
N GLY A 410 -42.83 -26.47 26.17
CA GLY A 410 -42.27 -27.81 26.16
C GLY A 410 -40.78 -27.70 25.86
N GLY A 411 -39.94 -28.04 26.84
CA GLY A 411 -38.49 -27.93 26.69
C GLY A 411 -37.97 -28.93 25.66
N GLU A 412 -37.17 -28.44 24.72
CA GLU A 412 -36.31 -29.29 23.90
C GLU A 412 -35.00 -28.55 23.65
N GLN A 413 -33.92 -29.31 23.72
CA GLN A 413 -32.53 -28.85 23.63
C GLN A 413 -32.36 -27.99 22.37
N THR A 414 -31.97 -26.73 22.55
CA THR A 414 -31.65 -25.88 21.40
C THR A 414 -30.30 -26.31 20.88
N GLU A 415 -30.35 -27.18 19.88
CA GLU A 415 -29.28 -27.48 18.94
C GLU A 415 -28.62 -26.16 18.52
N VAL A 416 -27.32 -26.06 18.80
CA VAL A 416 -26.51 -24.90 18.45
C VAL A 416 -26.49 -24.81 16.93
N ALA A 417 -27.17 -23.78 16.39
CA ALA A 417 -27.14 -23.49 14.97
C ALA A 417 -25.67 -23.39 14.50
N GLY A 418 -25.30 -24.27 13.57
CA GLY A 418 -24.03 -24.21 12.86
C GLY A 418 -23.87 -22.90 12.09
N PRO A 419 -22.67 -22.61 11.56
CA PRO A 419 -22.40 -21.39 10.83
C PRO A 419 -23.41 -21.22 9.70
N THR A 420 -24.06 -20.05 9.65
CA THR A 420 -25.03 -19.69 8.63
C THR A 420 -24.43 -19.97 7.25
N GLU A 421 -25.04 -20.89 6.51
CA GLU A 421 -24.62 -21.26 5.17
C GLU A 421 -24.68 -20.01 4.28
N ILE A 422 -23.52 -19.41 3.97
CA ILE A 422 -23.47 -18.28 3.06
C ILE A 422 -23.78 -18.83 1.66
N ASP A 423 -24.86 -18.35 1.04
CA ASP A 423 -25.20 -18.71 -0.34
C ASP A 423 -24.09 -18.22 -1.29
N ARG A 424 -23.20 -19.15 -1.64
CA ARG A 424 -21.99 -18.93 -2.44
C ARG A 424 -22.30 -18.40 -3.85
N SER A 425 -23.52 -18.59 -4.35
CA SER A 425 -23.92 -18.13 -5.68
C SER A 425 -24.12 -16.61 -5.77
N THR A 426 -24.21 -15.93 -4.62
CA THR A 426 -24.48 -14.49 -4.52
C THR A 426 -23.26 -13.65 -4.15
N VAL A 427 -22.13 -14.30 -3.83
CA VAL A 427 -20.91 -13.63 -3.39
C VAL A 427 -20.06 -13.25 -4.60
N PRO A 428 -19.57 -11.99 -4.71
CA PRO A 428 -18.68 -11.59 -5.80
C PRO A 428 -17.44 -12.48 -5.89
N ALA A 429 -17.06 -12.87 -7.11
CA ALA A 429 -15.87 -13.68 -7.36
C ALA A 429 -14.61 -13.04 -6.76
N GLY A 430 -13.74 -13.85 -6.15
CA GLY A 430 -12.53 -13.38 -5.47
C GLY A 430 -12.75 -12.91 -4.03
N THR A 431 -13.98 -12.91 -3.52
CA THR A 431 -14.26 -12.58 -2.11
C THR A 431 -13.66 -13.66 -1.19
N VAL A 432 -12.92 -13.22 -0.17
CA VAL A 432 -12.34 -14.13 0.84
C VAL A 432 -13.35 -14.34 1.96
N MET A 433 -13.79 -15.58 2.17
CA MET A 433 -14.84 -15.96 3.10
C MET A 433 -14.28 -16.79 4.25
N PRO A 434 -14.65 -16.50 5.52
CA PRO A 434 -14.23 -17.33 6.64
C PRO A 434 -14.83 -18.73 6.52
N LEU A 435 -14.00 -19.75 6.71
CA LEU A 435 -14.42 -21.14 6.64
C LEU A 435 -14.44 -21.79 8.03
N ALA A 436 -13.33 -21.76 8.76
CA ALA A 436 -13.22 -22.37 10.08
C ALA A 436 -12.06 -21.79 10.90
N GLN A 437 -12.21 -21.77 12.23
CA GLN A 437 -11.06 -21.76 13.14
C GLN A 437 -10.57 -23.18 13.31
N ILE A 438 -9.27 -23.40 13.38
CA ILE A 438 -8.71 -24.75 13.50
C ILE A 438 -7.79 -24.87 14.72
N GLY A 439 -7.88 -25.99 15.43
CA GLY A 439 -6.99 -26.33 16.54
C GLY A 439 -5.58 -26.73 16.10
N ALA A 440 -4.69 -26.95 17.07
CA ALA A 440 -3.36 -27.51 16.79
C ALA A 440 -3.45 -28.95 16.24
N ASP A 441 -4.51 -29.67 16.58
CA ASP A 441 -4.89 -30.98 16.05
C ASP A 441 -5.54 -30.92 14.66
N GLY A 442 -5.72 -29.72 14.09
CA GLY A 442 -6.37 -29.51 12.81
C GLY A 442 -7.89 -29.63 12.85
N VAL A 443 -8.50 -29.82 14.02
CA VAL A 443 -9.95 -29.98 14.15
C VAL A 443 -10.62 -28.60 14.10
N PRO A 444 -11.69 -28.43 13.29
CA PRO A 444 -12.47 -27.21 13.30
C PRO A 444 -13.08 -26.93 14.67
N VAL A 445 -12.91 -25.70 15.16
CA VAL A 445 -13.50 -25.24 16.42
C VAL A 445 -14.69 -24.35 16.10
N ALA A 446 -15.83 -24.61 16.74
CA ALA A 446 -17.00 -23.77 16.63
C ALA A 446 -16.67 -22.35 17.12
N HIS A 447 -16.79 -21.38 16.21
CA HIS A 447 -16.68 -19.97 16.56
C HIS A 447 -18.08 -19.43 16.85
N SER A 448 -18.37 -19.10 18.10
CA SER A 448 -19.59 -18.35 18.44
C SER A 448 -19.32 -16.86 18.24
N PRO A 449 -19.94 -16.19 17.24
CA PRO A 449 -19.82 -14.75 17.12
C PRO A 449 -20.70 -14.11 18.21
N GLY A 450 -20.10 -13.70 19.34
CA GLY A 450 -20.87 -13.16 20.46
C GLY A 450 -20.05 -12.34 21.45
N SER A 451 -20.46 -11.07 21.65
CA SER A 451 -19.99 -10.08 22.64
C SER A 451 -18.51 -10.16 23.05
N GLY A 452 -17.60 -10.05 22.09
CA GLY A 452 -16.18 -9.88 22.39
C GLY A 452 -15.92 -8.67 23.28
N LEU A 453 -14.81 -8.69 24.01
CA LEU A 453 -14.37 -7.64 24.94
C LEU A 453 -14.63 -6.25 24.36
N ARG A 454 -15.42 -5.45 25.07
CA ARG A 454 -15.61 -4.03 24.75
C ARG A 454 -14.66 -3.19 25.58
N ALA A 455 -13.99 -2.25 24.91
CA ALA A 455 -13.16 -1.25 25.57
C ALA A 455 -14.00 -0.28 26.41
N LYS A 456 -15.29 -0.15 26.10
CA LYS A 456 -16.24 0.66 26.88
C LYS A 456 -16.17 0.29 28.37
N GLY A 457 -15.81 1.26 29.20
CA GLY A 457 -15.76 1.12 30.67
C GLY A 457 -17.14 1.01 31.31
N SER A 458 -17.20 0.78 32.62
CA SER A 458 -18.47 0.85 33.38
C SER A 458 -19.01 2.28 33.49
N GLY A 459 -18.16 3.28 33.30
CA GLY A 459 -18.45 4.70 33.56
C GLY A 459 -18.06 5.17 34.96
N GLU A 460 -17.54 4.27 35.79
CA GLU A 460 -17.20 4.52 37.19
C GLU A 460 -15.68 4.59 37.44
N ALA A 461 -14.88 4.40 36.39
CA ALA A 461 -13.43 4.36 36.50
C ALA A 461 -12.87 5.76 36.78
N VAL A 462 -11.93 5.83 37.73
CA VAL A 462 -11.19 7.05 38.08
C VAL A 462 -9.70 6.78 37.92
N CYS A 463 -9.01 7.58 37.10
CA CYS A 463 -7.57 7.44 36.93
C CYS A 463 -6.88 8.79 36.67
N GLY A 464 -5.64 8.92 37.15
CA GLY A 464 -4.76 10.03 36.75
C GLY A 464 -4.35 9.94 35.28
N PRO A 465 -3.66 10.94 34.72
CA PRO A 465 -3.24 10.93 33.32
C PRO A 465 -2.40 9.68 33.00
N LYS A 466 -2.89 8.84 32.09
CA LYS A 466 -2.18 7.64 31.60
C LYS A 466 -1.99 7.71 30.10
N THR A 467 -0.86 7.18 29.63
CA THR A 467 -0.56 7.04 28.20
C THR A 467 -0.40 5.56 27.84
N ILE A 468 -1.05 5.14 26.76
CA ILE A 468 -0.74 3.92 26.03
C ILE A 468 0.03 4.31 24.78
N ALA A 469 1.20 3.72 24.57
CA ALA A 469 1.99 3.95 23.37
C ALA A 469 1.56 2.99 22.25
N TRP A 470 1.34 3.51 21.05
CA TRP A 470 1.32 2.73 19.82
C TRP A 470 2.71 2.78 19.19
N LEU A 471 3.33 1.62 18.93
CA LEU A 471 4.66 1.53 18.31
C LEU A 471 4.59 0.66 17.04
N GLY A 472 4.64 1.29 15.87
CA GLY A 472 4.58 0.58 14.60
C GLY A 472 4.70 1.52 13.38
N PRO A 473 4.74 0.98 12.16
CA PRO A 473 4.89 1.78 10.96
C PRO A 473 3.63 2.61 10.71
N LEU A 474 3.79 3.93 10.64
CA LEU A 474 2.76 4.88 10.19
C LEU A 474 3.15 5.55 8.87
N SER A 475 4.38 5.34 8.41
CA SER A 475 4.86 5.70 7.08
C SER A 475 5.54 4.51 6.38
N ARG A 476 5.72 4.63 5.06
CA ARG A 476 6.32 3.61 4.16
C ARG A 476 5.45 2.35 3.91
N GLU A 477 6.06 1.33 3.30
CA GLU A 477 5.49 0.08 2.75
C GLU A 477 4.50 -0.66 3.68
N ARG A 478 4.57 -0.44 5.00
CA ARG A 478 3.75 -1.15 6.01
C ARG A 478 2.69 -0.29 6.69
N ALA A 479 2.60 1.00 6.34
CA ALA A 479 1.69 1.96 6.97
C ALA A 479 0.21 1.62 6.82
N GLU A 480 -0.19 0.98 5.71
CA GLU A 480 -1.59 0.62 5.47
C GLU A 480 -2.09 -0.43 6.49
N ARG A 481 -1.37 -1.55 6.62
CA ARG A 481 -1.75 -2.64 7.53
C ARG A 481 -1.58 -2.26 9.00
N ALA A 482 -0.44 -1.67 9.34
CA ALA A 482 -0.21 -1.17 10.70
C ALA A 482 -1.14 0.00 11.06
N GLY A 483 -1.56 0.79 10.08
CA GLY A 483 -2.57 1.83 10.24
C GLY A 483 -3.93 1.27 10.68
N GLY A 484 -4.30 0.08 10.24
CA GLY A 484 -5.49 -0.62 10.71
C GLY A 484 -5.41 -1.02 12.18
N SER A 485 -4.30 -1.63 12.59
CA SER A 485 -4.02 -1.92 13.99
C SER A 485 -4.02 -0.64 14.83
N ARG A 486 -3.36 0.44 14.37
CA ARG A 486 -3.41 1.75 15.03
C ARG A 486 -4.84 2.24 15.20
N ASN A 487 -5.67 2.12 14.17
CA ASN A 487 -7.07 2.54 14.22
C ASN A 487 -7.88 1.72 15.23
N GLY A 488 -7.55 0.43 15.38
CA GLY A 488 -8.06 -0.44 16.45
C GLY A 488 -7.73 0.09 17.85
N VAL A 489 -6.46 0.46 18.09
CA VAL A 489 -6.02 1.10 19.35
C VAL A 489 -6.80 2.39 19.62
N ALA A 490 -6.88 3.28 18.63
CA ALA A 490 -7.57 4.55 18.75
C ALA A 490 -9.09 4.39 18.98
N MET A 491 -9.69 3.35 18.41
CA MET A 491 -11.09 3.02 18.60
C MET A 491 -11.36 2.55 20.03
N ALA A 492 -10.54 1.64 20.57
CA ALA A 492 -10.66 1.15 21.94
C ALA A 492 -10.55 2.29 22.97
N VAL A 493 -9.51 3.13 22.87
CA VAL A 493 -9.33 4.26 23.80
C VAL A 493 -10.48 5.26 23.69
N ARG A 494 -11.01 5.51 22.49
CA ARG A 494 -12.15 6.43 22.35
C ARG A 494 -13.42 5.89 23.01
N GLU A 495 -13.72 4.61 22.84
CA GLU A 495 -14.88 3.97 23.47
C GLU A 495 -14.78 4.01 25.00
N HIS A 496 -13.59 3.76 25.54
CA HIS A 496 -13.30 3.88 26.97
C HIS A 496 -13.50 5.32 27.45
N ASN A 497 -12.79 6.28 26.87
CA ASN A 497 -12.79 7.68 27.32
C ASN A 497 -14.17 8.32 27.18
N GLY A 498 -14.94 7.94 26.16
CA GLY A 498 -16.30 8.44 25.95
C GLY A 498 -17.29 7.98 27.03
N ASN A 499 -16.98 6.91 27.76
CA ASN A 499 -17.83 6.41 28.84
C ASN A 499 -17.28 6.71 30.24
N ASN A 500 -15.97 6.90 30.40
CA ASN A 500 -15.30 7.15 31.68
C ASN A 500 -14.78 8.61 31.77
N PRO A 501 -15.61 9.61 32.07
CA PRO A 501 -15.17 11.02 32.09
C PRO A 501 -14.05 11.29 33.10
N ASP A 502 -14.03 10.57 34.22
CA ASP A 502 -13.03 10.72 35.30
C ASP A 502 -11.79 9.83 35.13
N CYS A 503 -11.69 9.10 34.02
CA CYS A 503 -10.51 8.33 33.65
C CYS A 503 -10.21 8.47 32.16
N GLN A 504 -9.27 9.37 31.83
CA GLN A 504 -8.92 9.70 30.45
C GLN A 504 -7.54 9.15 30.09
N VAL A 505 -7.50 8.25 29.10
CA VAL A 505 -6.26 7.64 28.61
C VAL A 505 -5.86 8.28 27.28
N THR A 506 -4.59 8.63 27.14
CA THR A 506 -4.03 9.19 25.90
C THR A 506 -3.36 8.09 25.09
N VAL A 507 -3.57 8.07 23.77
CA VAL A 507 -2.74 7.29 22.85
C VAL A 507 -1.60 8.18 22.36
N ARG A 508 -0.37 7.69 22.45
CA ARG A 508 0.76 8.32 21.77
C ARG A 508 1.34 7.42 20.70
N GLU A 509 1.43 7.95 19.50
CA GLU A 509 1.89 7.23 18.32
C GLU A 509 3.39 7.44 18.08
N TYR A 510 4.09 6.34 17.82
CA TYR A 510 5.52 6.32 17.52
C TYR A 510 5.74 5.59 16.19
N ASP A 511 6.05 6.37 15.14
CA ASP A 511 6.25 5.84 13.79
C ASP A 511 7.64 5.21 13.62
N THR A 512 7.67 3.88 13.57
CA THR A 512 8.89 3.10 13.35
C THR A 512 9.36 3.12 11.90
N GLU A 513 8.54 3.59 10.95
CA GLU A 513 8.74 3.48 9.50
C GLU A 513 8.98 2.04 9.02
N GLY A 514 8.65 1.04 9.85
CA GLY A 514 8.92 -0.38 9.58
C GLY A 514 10.35 -0.81 9.88
N SER A 515 11.17 0.07 10.48
CA SER A 515 12.58 -0.15 10.78
C SER A 515 12.78 -0.72 12.19
N PRO A 516 13.41 -1.91 12.34
CA PRO A 516 13.80 -2.44 13.64
C PRO A 516 14.72 -1.50 14.43
N GLU A 517 15.65 -0.81 13.74
CA GLU A 517 16.58 0.12 14.38
C GLU A 517 15.84 1.33 14.95
N LYS A 518 14.94 1.93 14.16
CA LYS A 518 14.12 3.05 14.62
C LYS A 518 13.19 2.62 15.76
N ALA A 519 12.61 1.42 15.70
CA ALA A 519 11.79 0.89 16.78
C ALA A 519 12.57 0.78 18.10
N ARG A 520 13.85 0.36 18.07
CA ARG A 520 14.72 0.34 19.25
C ARG A 520 14.96 1.73 19.82
N GLN A 521 15.25 2.70 18.97
CA GLN A 521 15.48 4.10 19.38
C GLN A 521 14.22 4.70 20.02
N LEU A 522 13.06 4.50 19.39
CA LEU A 522 11.77 4.95 19.92
C LEU A 522 11.40 4.25 21.22
N ALA A 523 11.76 2.97 21.40
CA ALA A 523 11.58 2.28 22.68
C ALA A 523 12.35 2.98 23.80
N THR A 524 13.58 3.46 23.56
CA THR A 524 14.32 4.25 24.56
C THR A 524 13.54 5.52 24.94
N THR A 525 13.04 6.26 23.96
CA THR A 525 12.20 7.44 24.19
C THR A 525 10.93 7.11 24.98
N ILE A 526 10.24 6.02 24.64
CA ILE A 526 9.04 5.55 25.34
C ILE A 526 9.36 5.23 26.80
N THR A 527 10.46 4.53 27.06
CA THR A 527 10.80 4.10 28.42
C THR A 527 11.14 5.26 29.35
N ALA A 528 11.64 6.38 28.81
CA ALA A 528 11.92 7.62 29.54
C ALA A 528 10.65 8.37 29.95
N ASP A 529 9.50 8.13 29.30
CA ASP A 529 8.23 8.73 29.69
C ASP A 529 7.50 7.88 30.75
N SER A 530 7.44 8.39 31.97
CA SER A 530 6.76 7.75 33.10
C SER A 530 5.23 7.71 32.96
N SER A 531 4.63 8.53 32.11
CA SER A 531 3.19 8.48 31.82
C SER A 531 2.80 7.26 30.99
N VAL A 532 3.75 6.66 30.26
CA VAL A 532 3.52 5.45 29.46
C VAL A 532 3.53 4.22 30.38
N ILE A 533 2.38 3.57 30.48
CA ILE A 533 2.17 2.38 31.32
C ILE A 533 2.00 1.08 30.53
N GLY A 534 1.81 1.17 29.21
CA GLY A 534 1.75 0.02 28.31
C GLY A 534 2.04 0.41 26.85
N VAL A 535 2.50 -0.56 26.05
CA VAL A 535 2.79 -0.40 24.63
C VAL A 535 2.02 -1.42 23.81
N VAL A 536 1.24 -0.96 22.84
CA VAL A 536 0.68 -1.81 21.79
C VAL A 536 1.59 -1.68 20.57
N GLY A 537 2.24 -2.77 20.20
CA GLY A 537 3.44 -2.78 19.38
C GLY A 537 4.70 -3.09 20.22
N PRO A 538 5.86 -3.38 19.60
CA PRO A 538 6.16 -3.19 18.17
C PRO A 538 5.36 -4.09 17.23
N TRP A 539 5.07 -3.60 16.03
CA TRP A 539 4.11 -4.25 15.13
C TRP A 539 4.73 -5.45 14.39
N THR A 540 5.95 -5.35 13.91
CA THR A 540 6.60 -6.45 13.17
C THR A 540 7.50 -7.30 14.06
N SER A 541 7.71 -8.58 13.68
CA SER A 541 8.63 -9.48 14.40
C SER A 541 10.05 -8.92 14.51
N GLY A 542 10.54 -8.25 13.45
CA GLY A 542 11.87 -7.61 13.47
C GLY A 542 11.95 -6.45 14.47
N GLU A 543 10.90 -5.63 14.56
CA GLU A 543 10.84 -4.53 15.54
C GLU A 543 10.69 -5.07 16.96
N VAL A 544 9.90 -6.12 17.18
CA VAL A 544 9.77 -6.78 18.49
C VAL A 544 11.13 -7.28 18.97
N ARG A 545 11.92 -7.91 18.09
CA ARG A 545 13.29 -8.32 18.43
C ARG A 545 14.20 -7.16 18.79
N ALA A 546 14.09 -6.05 18.06
CA ALA A 546 14.99 -4.92 18.26
C ALA A 546 14.62 -4.06 19.49
N ALA A 547 13.33 -3.81 19.72
CA ALA A 547 12.83 -2.95 20.80
C ALA A 547 12.51 -3.71 22.09
N GLY A 548 12.16 -5.00 21.99
CA GLY A 548 11.77 -5.85 23.12
C GLY A 548 12.75 -5.85 24.30
N PRO A 549 14.09 -5.96 24.10
CA PRO A 549 15.06 -5.88 25.19
C PRO A 549 14.97 -4.57 25.99
N VAL A 550 14.77 -3.45 25.30
CA VAL A 550 14.70 -2.11 25.90
C VAL A 550 13.41 -1.97 26.72
N LEU A 551 12.27 -2.36 26.14
CA LEU A 551 10.97 -2.31 26.80
C LEU A 551 10.91 -3.25 28.02
N ASN A 552 11.43 -4.47 27.88
CA ASN A 552 11.48 -5.46 28.95
C ASN A 552 12.37 -5.01 30.10
N LYS A 553 13.57 -4.47 29.82
CA LYS A 553 14.48 -3.96 30.85
C LYS A 553 13.85 -2.82 31.65
N ALA A 554 13.00 -2.01 31.02
CA ALA A 554 12.29 -0.92 31.66
C ALA A 554 11.01 -1.36 32.43
N GLY A 555 10.74 -2.66 32.49
CA GLY A 555 9.55 -3.23 33.15
C GLY A 555 8.23 -2.84 32.47
N LEU A 556 8.28 -2.38 31.22
CA LEU A 556 7.09 -1.88 30.52
C LEU A 556 6.37 -3.06 29.85
N THR A 557 5.08 -3.22 30.13
CA THR A 557 4.22 -4.19 29.43
C THR A 557 4.09 -3.80 27.96
N PHE A 558 4.43 -4.73 27.06
CA PHE A 558 4.25 -4.52 25.63
C PHE A 558 3.63 -5.72 24.96
N THR A 559 2.75 -5.45 24.00
CA THR A 559 2.03 -6.46 23.24
C THR A 559 2.33 -6.32 21.76
N SER A 560 2.20 -7.39 20.98
CA SER A 560 2.26 -7.28 19.52
C SER A 560 1.05 -7.94 18.88
N PRO A 561 0.19 -7.18 18.15
CA PRO A 561 -0.99 -7.74 17.51
C PRO A 561 -0.67 -8.59 16.28
N SER A 562 0.55 -8.51 15.74
CA SER A 562 0.88 -9.00 14.40
C SER A 562 2.24 -9.70 14.26
N ALA A 563 3.06 -9.73 15.31
CA ALA A 563 4.35 -10.42 15.25
C ALA A 563 4.16 -11.95 15.37
N THR A 564 4.46 -12.67 14.28
CA THR A 564 4.21 -14.11 14.14
C THR A 564 5.46 -14.98 14.30
N ASP A 565 6.65 -14.39 14.41
CA ASP A 565 7.87 -15.20 14.48
C ASP A 565 7.90 -16.08 15.75
N PRO A 566 8.15 -17.40 15.64
CA PRO A 566 8.03 -18.32 16.77
C PRO A 566 9.12 -18.16 17.84
N THR A 567 10.26 -17.55 17.51
CA THR A 567 11.47 -17.47 18.35
C THR A 567 11.48 -16.28 19.32
N MET A 568 10.46 -15.43 19.30
CA MET A 568 10.43 -14.21 20.12
C MET A 568 9.87 -14.44 21.52
N GLY A 569 10.65 -14.09 22.54
CA GLY A 569 10.24 -14.12 23.96
C GLY A 569 10.66 -15.40 24.64
N ARG A 570 10.27 -16.57 24.11
CA ARG A 570 10.66 -17.88 24.66
C ARG A 570 12.19 -18.02 24.59
N ASN A 571 12.81 -18.38 25.71
CA ASN A 571 14.27 -18.43 25.91
C ASN A 571 15.02 -17.08 25.92
N LEU A 572 14.35 -15.95 25.68
CA LEU A 572 14.94 -14.61 25.82
C LEU A 572 14.80 -14.04 27.24
N GLY A 573 14.03 -14.71 28.10
CA GLY A 573 13.82 -14.33 29.49
C GLY A 573 12.95 -13.08 29.68
N TRP A 574 12.24 -12.64 28.64
CA TRP A 574 11.37 -11.47 28.73
C TRP A 574 10.13 -11.77 29.57
N LYS A 575 9.77 -10.84 30.45
CA LYS A 575 8.72 -10.99 31.47
C LYS A 575 7.54 -10.04 31.28
N THR A 576 7.67 -9.09 30.35
CA THR A 576 6.68 -8.04 30.09
C THR A 576 6.14 -8.07 28.66
N PHE A 577 6.54 -9.03 27.84
CA PHE A 577 6.01 -9.24 26.49
C PHE A 577 4.79 -10.16 26.53
N PHE A 578 3.71 -9.78 25.85
CA PHE A 578 2.52 -10.61 25.67
C PHE A 578 2.07 -10.62 24.21
N ARG A 579 2.17 -11.77 23.55
CA ARG A 579 1.86 -11.90 22.12
C ARG A 579 0.35 -11.85 21.86
N GLY A 580 -0.09 -11.06 20.89
CA GLY A 580 -1.51 -10.90 20.54
C GLY A 580 -2.04 -11.85 19.47
N THR A 581 -1.18 -12.59 18.79
CA THR A 581 -1.52 -13.45 17.65
C THR A 581 -0.84 -14.83 17.73
N VAL A 582 -1.26 -15.75 16.87
CA VAL A 582 -0.64 -17.07 16.70
C VAL A 582 0.72 -16.92 15.99
N ASN A 583 1.69 -17.77 16.32
CA ASN A 583 2.97 -17.78 15.62
C ASN A 583 2.98 -18.70 14.39
N ASP A 584 3.91 -18.47 13.46
CA ASP A 584 3.97 -19.17 12.17
C ASP A 584 4.13 -20.69 12.34
N ARG A 585 4.83 -21.15 13.39
CA ARG A 585 4.96 -22.57 13.68
C ARG A 585 3.62 -23.20 14.03
N GLN A 586 2.84 -22.56 14.90
CA GLN A 586 1.52 -23.05 15.28
C GLN A 586 0.54 -23.00 14.10
N VAL A 587 0.61 -21.94 13.27
CA VAL A 587 -0.15 -21.87 12.01
C VAL A 587 0.17 -23.08 11.14
N GLY A 588 1.46 -23.37 10.93
CA GLY A 588 1.92 -24.50 10.12
C GLY A 588 1.47 -25.85 10.65
N VAL A 589 1.54 -26.07 11.96
CA VAL A 589 1.07 -27.32 12.59
C VAL A 589 -0.44 -27.49 12.41
N SER A 590 -1.22 -26.46 12.72
CA SER A 590 -2.68 -26.48 12.60
C SER A 590 -3.12 -26.77 11.17
N ILE A 591 -2.58 -26.05 10.17
CA ILE A 591 -3.00 -26.26 8.79
C ILE A 591 -2.59 -27.63 8.27
N ALA A 592 -1.37 -28.09 8.56
CA ALA A 592 -0.94 -29.42 8.13
C ALA A 592 -1.89 -30.52 8.65
N ASN A 593 -2.24 -30.47 9.94
CA ASN A 593 -3.16 -31.43 10.54
C ASN A 593 -4.60 -31.28 9.99
N TYR A 594 -5.06 -30.06 9.71
CA TYR A 594 -6.36 -29.83 9.06
C TYR A 594 -6.41 -30.44 7.65
N LEU A 595 -5.34 -30.30 6.86
CA LEU A 595 -5.26 -30.86 5.52
C LEU A 595 -5.28 -32.39 5.53
N THR A 596 -4.57 -33.03 6.46
CA THR A 596 -4.53 -34.50 6.51
C THR A 596 -5.74 -35.11 7.22
N GLY A 597 -6.18 -34.51 8.33
CA GLY A 597 -7.23 -35.05 9.18
C GLY A 597 -8.64 -34.73 8.66
N GLU A 598 -8.94 -33.45 8.49
CA GLU A 598 -10.27 -32.98 8.09
C GLU A 598 -10.48 -33.08 6.58
N ARG A 599 -9.45 -32.77 5.78
CA ARG A 599 -9.54 -32.80 4.31
C ARG A 599 -9.10 -34.11 3.67
N GLY A 600 -8.52 -35.04 4.44
CA GLY A 600 -8.09 -36.35 3.94
C GLY A 600 -6.99 -36.31 2.86
N LEU A 601 -6.22 -35.22 2.79
CA LEU A 601 -5.15 -35.05 1.81
C LEU A 601 -3.91 -35.84 2.24
N SER A 602 -3.25 -36.47 1.29
CA SER A 602 -2.20 -37.45 1.53
C SER A 602 -0.95 -37.28 0.67
N LYS A 603 -0.96 -36.32 -0.27
CA LYS A 603 0.14 -36.10 -1.22
C LYS A 603 0.27 -34.62 -1.57
N ILE A 604 0.78 -33.86 -0.61
CA ILE A 604 0.81 -32.40 -0.65
C ILE A 604 2.21 -31.93 -1.04
N CYS A 605 2.28 -31.10 -2.08
CA CYS A 605 3.49 -30.35 -2.41
C CYS A 605 3.62 -29.13 -1.50
N VAL A 606 4.81 -28.89 -0.95
CA VAL A 606 5.11 -27.75 -0.09
C VAL A 606 6.10 -26.85 -0.81
N ILE A 607 5.71 -25.62 -1.10
CA ILE A 607 6.53 -24.63 -1.80
C ILE A 607 6.72 -23.44 -0.84
N GLY A 608 7.96 -23.06 -0.57
CA GLY A 608 8.28 -21.85 0.20
C GLY A 608 9.11 -20.86 -0.62
N ASN A 609 9.17 -19.60 -0.23
CA ASN A 609 10.20 -18.68 -0.76
C ASN A 609 11.40 -18.53 0.21
N ASP A 610 12.45 -17.81 -0.19
CA ASP A 610 13.68 -17.60 0.59
C ASP A 610 13.57 -16.51 1.68
N SER A 611 12.37 -15.96 1.90
CA SER A 611 12.09 -14.96 2.94
C SER A 611 12.22 -15.54 4.35
N SER A 612 12.54 -14.69 5.34
CA SER A 612 12.64 -15.10 6.74
C SER A 612 11.39 -15.79 7.27
N ASP A 613 10.22 -15.42 6.76
CA ASP A 613 8.94 -15.88 7.29
C ASP A 613 8.56 -17.24 6.69
N ALA A 614 8.87 -17.46 5.41
CA ALA A 614 8.68 -18.75 4.76
C ALA A 614 9.67 -19.83 5.23
N ARG A 615 10.88 -19.42 5.67
CA ARG A 615 11.93 -20.31 6.19
C ARG A 615 11.48 -21.15 7.38
N ASP A 616 10.54 -20.66 8.18
CA ASP A 616 10.00 -21.43 9.31
C ASP A 616 8.71 -22.16 8.94
N LEU A 617 7.82 -21.50 8.19
CA LEU A 617 6.48 -22.03 7.91
C LEU A 617 6.51 -23.25 6.98
N ALA A 618 7.21 -23.17 5.83
CA ALA A 618 7.22 -24.27 4.86
C ALA A 618 7.83 -25.55 5.46
N PRO A 619 9.00 -25.50 6.14
CA PRO A 619 9.55 -26.68 6.82
C PRO A 619 8.67 -27.18 7.97
N THR A 620 8.01 -26.29 8.71
CA THR A 620 7.06 -26.71 9.75
C THR A 620 5.89 -27.50 9.16
N VAL A 621 5.32 -27.02 8.05
CA VAL A 621 4.23 -27.72 7.36
C VAL A 621 4.71 -29.07 6.83
N ALA A 622 5.83 -29.11 6.10
CA ALA A 622 6.39 -30.36 5.59
C ALA A 622 6.67 -31.38 6.71
N SER A 623 7.30 -30.95 7.80
CA SER A 623 7.59 -31.86 8.93
C SER A 623 6.33 -32.36 9.65
N THR A 624 5.28 -31.55 9.72
CA THR A 624 4.01 -31.94 10.36
C THR A 624 3.20 -32.89 9.49
N LEU A 625 3.20 -32.67 8.17
CA LEU A 625 2.55 -33.54 7.18
C LEU A 625 3.17 -34.95 7.13
N LYS A 626 4.46 -35.10 7.46
CA LYS A 626 5.17 -36.39 7.50
C LYS A 626 5.04 -37.13 6.16
N SER A 627 4.43 -38.32 6.15
CA SER A 627 4.22 -39.13 4.95
C SER A 627 3.26 -38.49 3.95
N ALA A 628 2.48 -37.49 4.37
CA ALA A 628 1.60 -36.75 3.47
C ALA A 628 2.34 -35.68 2.64
N THR A 629 3.59 -35.34 2.97
CA THR A 629 4.43 -34.51 2.09
C THR A 629 4.84 -35.33 0.88
N ALA A 630 4.50 -34.84 -0.30
CA ALA A 630 4.76 -35.57 -1.54
C ALA A 630 6.29 -35.68 -1.75
N PRO A 631 6.83 -36.91 -1.95
CA PRO A 631 8.27 -37.11 -2.12
C PRO A 631 8.84 -36.27 -3.26
N GLY A 632 9.94 -35.57 -3.01
CA GLY A 632 10.57 -34.68 -3.98
C GLY A 632 9.84 -33.35 -4.24
N CYS A 633 8.76 -33.06 -3.51
CA CYS A 633 7.97 -31.85 -3.69
C CYS A 633 7.99 -30.91 -2.46
N THR A 634 9.18 -30.73 -1.89
CA THR A 634 9.47 -29.63 -0.95
C THR A 634 10.38 -28.65 -1.66
N LEU A 635 9.80 -27.60 -2.22
CA LEU A 635 10.45 -26.70 -3.18
C LEU A 635 10.69 -25.33 -2.56
N THR A 636 11.74 -24.65 -3.00
CA THR A 636 12.03 -23.27 -2.62
C THR A 636 12.10 -22.39 -3.86
N VAL A 637 11.51 -21.20 -3.79
CA VAL A 637 11.59 -20.17 -4.84
C VAL A 637 12.28 -18.91 -4.32
N THR A 638 12.83 -18.11 -5.22
CA THR A 638 13.36 -16.79 -4.84
C THR A 638 12.21 -15.83 -4.58
N ARG A 639 12.29 -15.00 -3.54
CA ARG A 639 11.31 -13.93 -3.30
C ARG A 639 11.24 -12.99 -4.51
N GLY A 640 10.03 -12.64 -4.92
CA GLY A 640 9.75 -11.86 -6.13
C GLY A 640 9.67 -12.68 -7.42
N ALA A 641 9.86 -14.01 -7.37
CA ALA A 641 9.76 -14.87 -8.56
C ALA A 641 8.41 -14.72 -9.27
N GLN A 642 8.46 -14.66 -10.61
CA GLN A 642 7.28 -14.59 -11.48
C GLN A 642 7.13 -15.82 -12.38
N ASP A 643 8.18 -16.63 -12.52
CA ASP A 643 8.18 -17.89 -13.27
C ASP A 643 8.23 -19.05 -12.29
N PHE A 644 7.26 -19.96 -12.42
CA PHE A 644 7.12 -21.16 -11.58
C PHE A 644 7.08 -22.44 -12.42
N SER A 645 7.57 -22.39 -13.66
CA SER A 645 7.49 -23.51 -14.60
C SER A 645 8.08 -24.82 -14.04
N GLU A 646 9.20 -24.73 -13.31
CA GLU A 646 9.82 -25.88 -12.63
C GLU A 646 8.94 -26.46 -11.53
N GLN A 647 8.36 -25.58 -10.70
CA GLN A 647 7.49 -25.99 -9.60
C GLN A 647 6.19 -26.60 -10.14
N VAL A 648 5.61 -26.02 -11.19
CA VAL A 648 4.43 -26.54 -11.88
C VAL A 648 4.70 -27.92 -12.48
N ALA A 649 5.81 -28.08 -13.19
CA ALA A 649 6.21 -29.37 -13.76
C ALA A 649 6.39 -30.44 -12.67
N THR A 650 7.03 -30.08 -11.56
CA THR A 650 7.23 -30.98 -10.41
C THR A 650 5.89 -31.39 -9.78
N VAL A 651 4.98 -30.44 -9.55
CA VAL A 651 3.64 -30.71 -9.02
C VAL A 651 2.86 -31.66 -9.92
N GLN A 652 2.92 -31.48 -11.24
CA GLN A 652 2.29 -32.37 -12.22
C GLN A 652 2.91 -33.77 -12.22
N GLN A 653 4.25 -33.85 -12.26
CA GLN A 653 4.98 -35.12 -12.29
C GLN A 653 4.71 -35.95 -11.05
N VAL A 654 4.72 -35.29 -9.89
CA VAL A 654 4.41 -35.94 -8.62
C VAL A 654 2.94 -36.33 -8.59
N GLY A 655 2.03 -35.60 -9.24
CA GLY A 655 0.60 -35.85 -9.17
C GLY A 655 0.08 -35.59 -7.76
N ALA A 656 0.39 -34.41 -7.23
CA ALA A 656 0.00 -33.98 -5.89
C ALA A 656 -1.52 -33.79 -5.79
N ASP A 657 -2.11 -34.11 -4.64
CA ASP A 657 -3.53 -33.90 -4.34
C ASP A 657 -3.81 -32.52 -3.73
N ALA A 658 -2.77 -31.76 -3.37
CA ALA A 658 -2.82 -30.34 -3.05
C ALA A 658 -1.45 -29.66 -3.15
N VAL A 659 -1.45 -28.33 -3.22
CA VAL A 659 -0.24 -27.50 -3.15
C VAL A 659 -0.37 -26.54 -1.97
N PHE A 660 0.59 -26.56 -1.07
CA PHE A 660 0.77 -25.57 -0.02
C PHE A 660 1.87 -24.58 -0.40
N TYR A 661 1.60 -23.28 -0.34
CA TYR A 661 2.55 -22.20 -0.56
C TYR A 661 2.77 -21.37 0.71
N ALA A 662 4.03 -21.23 1.12
CA ALA A 662 4.48 -20.32 2.19
C ALA A 662 5.25 -19.15 1.58
N GLY A 663 4.62 -17.97 1.51
CA GLY A 663 5.23 -16.77 0.95
C GLY A 663 4.25 -15.59 0.91
N GLU A 664 4.43 -14.69 -0.05
CA GLU A 664 3.60 -13.48 -0.18
C GLU A 664 2.61 -13.60 -1.34
N TRP A 665 1.56 -12.76 -1.33
CA TRP A 665 0.56 -12.75 -2.40
C TRP A 665 1.18 -12.50 -3.80
N MET A 666 2.34 -11.83 -3.86
CA MET A 666 3.05 -11.48 -5.09
C MET A 666 3.52 -12.69 -5.89
N GLU A 667 3.93 -13.76 -5.20
CA GLU A 667 4.34 -15.01 -5.84
C GLU A 667 3.18 -16.02 -5.86
N ALA A 668 2.35 -16.03 -4.80
CA ALA A 668 1.21 -16.93 -4.71
C ALA A 668 0.26 -16.76 -5.90
N ALA A 669 0.00 -15.51 -6.31
CA ALA A 669 -0.89 -15.20 -7.42
C ALA A 669 -0.38 -15.69 -8.80
N PRO A 670 0.85 -15.38 -9.25
CA PRO A 670 1.38 -15.97 -10.48
C PRO A 670 1.54 -17.50 -10.38
N LEU A 671 1.94 -18.06 -9.23
CA LEU A 671 2.04 -19.50 -9.03
C LEU A 671 0.69 -20.21 -9.24
N VAL A 672 -0.38 -19.76 -8.58
CA VAL A 672 -1.70 -20.39 -8.74
C VAL A 672 -2.22 -20.25 -10.16
N ARG A 673 -1.98 -19.11 -10.83
CA ARG A 673 -2.35 -18.95 -12.25
C ARG A 673 -1.62 -19.95 -13.15
N GLN A 674 -0.32 -20.13 -12.97
CA GLN A 674 0.47 -21.06 -13.79
C GLN A 674 0.09 -22.52 -13.51
N LEU A 675 -0.17 -22.89 -12.26
CA LEU A 675 -0.71 -24.20 -11.92
C LEU A 675 -2.04 -24.47 -12.65
N ARG A 676 -2.99 -23.52 -12.58
CA ARG A 676 -4.30 -23.65 -13.24
C ARG A 676 -4.18 -23.67 -14.77
N ALA A 677 -3.31 -22.84 -15.34
CA ALA A 677 -3.03 -22.83 -16.79
C ALA A 677 -2.43 -24.16 -17.27
N ALA A 678 -1.64 -24.83 -16.43
CA ALA A 678 -1.11 -26.17 -16.68
C ALA A 678 -2.09 -27.31 -16.35
N GLY A 679 -3.37 -27.00 -16.08
CA GLY A 679 -4.39 -28.00 -15.77
C GLY A 679 -4.33 -28.61 -14.37
N VAL A 680 -3.48 -28.09 -13.48
CA VAL A 680 -3.44 -28.49 -12.07
C VAL A 680 -4.60 -27.81 -11.34
N THR A 681 -5.68 -28.56 -11.06
CA THR A 681 -6.92 -28.04 -10.44
C THR A 681 -7.07 -28.39 -8.96
N VAL A 682 -6.08 -29.06 -8.38
CA VAL A 682 -6.09 -29.44 -6.96
C VAL A 682 -6.12 -28.22 -6.03
N PRO A 683 -6.61 -28.37 -4.78
CA PRO A 683 -6.62 -27.29 -3.80
C PRO A 683 -5.27 -26.58 -3.71
N PHE A 684 -5.32 -25.25 -3.81
CA PHE A 684 -4.17 -24.39 -3.57
C PHE A 684 -4.36 -23.78 -2.19
N ILE A 685 -3.42 -24.05 -1.29
CA ILE A 685 -3.42 -23.56 0.09
C ILE A 685 -2.27 -22.57 0.21
N ALA A 686 -2.54 -21.39 0.74
CA ALA A 686 -1.50 -20.40 1.00
C ALA A 686 -1.47 -20.04 2.47
N GLY A 687 -0.33 -20.31 3.11
CA GLY A 687 -0.08 -20.04 4.51
C GLY A 687 0.74 -18.77 4.66
N ALA A 688 0.08 -17.70 5.11
CA ALA A 688 0.60 -16.56 5.86
C ALA A 688 -0.45 -15.44 5.80
N ASP A 689 -0.46 -14.56 6.80
CA ASP A 689 -1.23 -13.30 6.80
C ASP A 689 -0.91 -12.40 5.61
N ARG A 690 0.18 -12.72 4.87
CA ARG A 690 0.64 -12.02 3.68
C ARG A 690 0.03 -12.54 2.38
N VAL A 691 -0.67 -13.68 2.37
CA VAL A 691 -1.50 -14.06 1.20
C VAL A 691 -2.97 -13.72 1.44
N PHE A 692 -3.38 -13.65 2.72
CA PHE A 692 -4.67 -13.10 3.15
C PHE A 692 -4.76 -11.59 2.86
N SER A 693 -5.00 -11.26 1.61
CA SER A 693 -5.09 -9.90 1.06
C SER A 693 -6.05 -9.90 -0.12
N THR A 694 -6.79 -8.80 -0.31
CA THR A 694 -7.58 -8.58 -1.52
C THR A 694 -6.70 -8.58 -2.79
N GLN A 695 -5.41 -8.28 -2.65
CA GLN A 695 -4.44 -8.29 -3.75
C GLN A 695 -4.22 -9.68 -4.33
N PHE A 696 -4.20 -10.74 -3.49
CA PHE A 696 -4.06 -12.12 -3.98
C PHE A 696 -5.19 -12.45 -4.95
N SER A 697 -6.45 -12.32 -4.50
CA SER A 697 -7.62 -12.58 -5.33
C SER A 697 -7.68 -11.67 -6.56
N SER A 698 -7.32 -10.39 -6.41
CA SER A 698 -7.34 -9.43 -7.51
C SER A 698 -6.32 -9.75 -8.62
N ILE A 699 -5.15 -10.27 -8.28
CA ILE A 699 -4.06 -10.54 -9.25
C ILE A 699 -4.18 -11.95 -9.83
N ALA A 700 -4.56 -12.91 -8.99
CA ALA A 700 -4.80 -14.29 -9.42
C ALA A 700 -6.08 -14.42 -10.26
N GLY A 701 -7.06 -13.50 -10.07
CA GLY A 701 -8.33 -13.53 -10.79
C GLY A 701 -9.10 -14.81 -10.52
N THR A 702 -9.68 -15.41 -11.56
CA THR A 702 -10.44 -16.67 -11.44
C THR A 702 -9.58 -17.85 -10.97
N ALA A 703 -8.26 -17.81 -11.15
CA ALA A 703 -7.36 -18.86 -10.65
C ALA A 703 -7.33 -18.94 -9.12
N ALA A 704 -7.71 -17.85 -8.44
CA ALA A 704 -7.81 -17.82 -6.98
C ALA A 704 -8.98 -18.64 -6.44
N SER A 705 -10.04 -18.87 -7.23
CA SER A 705 -11.26 -19.53 -6.76
C SER A 705 -10.95 -20.89 -6.13
N ARG A 706 -11.61 -21.17 -5.01
CA ARG A 706 -11.44 -22.36 -4.17
C ARG A 706 -10.05 -22.52 -3.54
N SER A 707 -9.21 -21.49 -3.59
CA SER A 707 -7.97 -21.47 -2.81
C SER A 707 -8.30 -21.33 -1.33
N LEU A 708 -7.57 -22.05 -0.48
CA LEU A 708 -7.65 -21.91 0.97
C LEU A 708 -6.56 -20.97 1.45
N LEU A 709 -6.94 -19.92 2.18
CA LEU A 709 -6.00 -18.99 2.79
C LEU A 709 -5.96 -19.23 4.29
N VAL A 710 -4.77 -19.29 4.88
CA VAL A 710 -4.61 -19.43 6.33
C VAL A 710 -4.04 -18.15 6.91
N CYS A 711 -4.75 -17.59 7.89
CA CYS A 711 -4.35 -16.40 8.61
C CYS A 711 -4.23 -16.72 10.10
N ALA A 712 -3.23 -16.15 10.75
CA ALA A 712 -3.23 -16.00 12.20
C ALA A 712 -4.33 -15.03 12.65
N CYS A 713 -4.75 -14.10 11.77
CA CYS A 713 -5.86 -13.16 11.99
C CYS A 713 -7.25 -13.80 11.90
N GLY A 714 -8.24 -13.19 12.58
CA GLY A 714 -9.65 -13.59 12.48
C GLY A 714 -10.53 -12.65 11.67
N PRO A 715 -11.73 -13.10 11.24
CA PRO A 715 -12.68 -12.27 10.53
C PRO A 715 -13.21 -11.19 11.49
N THR A 716 -13.20 -9.95 11.03
CA THR A 716 -13.85 -8.86 11.75
C THR A 716 -15.29 -8.74 11.27
N SER A 717 -16.22 -9.34 12.01
CA SER A 717 -17.66 -9.32 11.72
C SER A 717 -18.46 -8.64 12.82
N GLY A 718 -19.76 -8.45 12.58
CA GLY A 718 -20.68 -7.85 13.54
C GLY A 718 -20.39 -6.38 13.84
N GLN A 719 -20.70 -5.97 15.07
CA GLN A 719 -20.78 -4.56 15.45
C GLN A 719 -19.44 -3.82 15.36
N PHE A 720 -18.31 -4.46 15.71
CA PHE A 720 -16.98 -3.85 15.56
C PHE A 720 -16.68 -3.48 14.10
N SER A 721 -16.98 -4.39 13.17
CA SER A 721 -16.79 -4.18 11.74
C SER A 721 -17.62 -3.02 11.20
N THR A 722 -18.87 -2.89 11.68
CA THR A 722 -19.76 -1.78 11.33
C THR A 722 -19.25 -0.46 11.87
N GLU A 723 -18.95 -0.37 13.17
CA GLU A 723 -18.47 0.85 13.82
C GLU A 723 -17.12 1.32 13.26
N TYR A 724 -16.24 0.37 12.92
CA TYR A 724 -14.97 0.66 12.29
C TYR A 724 -15.16 1.26 10.88
N ARG A 725 -16.08 0.70 10.06
CA ARG A 725 -16.41 1.26 8.73
C ARG A 725 -17.00 2.65 8.83
N GLU A 726 -17.98 2.86 9.71
CA GLU A 726 -18.62 4.16 9.91
C GLU A 726 -17.59 5.23 10.28
N ARG A 727 -16.57 4.86 11.06
CA ARG A 727 -15.54 5.80 11.49
C ARG A 727 -14.45 6.05 10.46
N TYR A 728 -13.94 5.00 9.83
CA TYR A 728 -12.72 5.07 9.02
C TYR A 728 -13.00 4.99 7.51
N GLY A 729 -14.25 4.83 7.10
CA GLY A 729 -14.65 4.74 5.69
C GLY A 729 -14.18 3.47 4.98
N GLN A 730 -13.66 2.49 5.72
CA GLN A 730 -13.08 1.25 5.20
C GLN A 730 -13.33 0.08 6.17
N ALA A 731 -13.33 -1.14 5.67
CA ALA A 731 -13.39 -2.34 6.52
C ALA A 731 -12.13 -2.45 7.40
N PRO A 732 -12.21 -3.12 8.56
CA PRO A 732 -11.02 -3.43 9.33
C PRO A 732 -10.05 -4.27 8.49
N VAL A 733 -8.78 -3.87 8.45
CA VAL A 733 -7.71 -4.65 7.83
C VAL A 733 -7.10 -5.63 8.85
N THR A 734 -6.29 -6.57 8.36
CA THR A 734 -5.60 -7.58 9.17
C THR A 734 -4.99 -7.00 10.45
N PHE A 735 -5.23 -7.64 11.59
CA PHE A 735 -4.74 -7.25 12.92
C PHE A 735 -5.37 -6.00 13.56
N ALA A 736 -6.45 -5.44 12.98
CA ALA A 736 -7.18 -4.33 13.60
C ALA A 736 -7.92 -4.75 14.88
N ALA A 737 -8.56 -5.92 14.89
CA ALA A 737 -9.30 -6.42 16.05
C ALA A 737 -8.35 -6.87 17.17
N GLU A 738 -7.23 -7.51 16.85
CA GLU A 738 -6.20 -7.88 17.84
C GLU A 738 -5.62 -6.65 18.54
N ALA A 739 -5.34 -5.58 17.80
CA ALA A 739 -4.87 -4.34 18.38
C ALA A 739 -5.94 -3.66 19.27
N TYR A 740 -7.21 -3.70 18.85
CA TYR A 740 -8.34 -3.25 19.67
C TYR A 740 -8.43 -4.05 20.97
N ASP A 741 -8.41 -5.39 20.90
CA ASP A 741 -8.53 -6.27 22.06
C ASP A 741 -7.39 -6.06 23.06
N LEU A 742 -6.14 -6.06 22.60
CA LEU A 742 -4.97 -5.83 23.46
C LEU A 742 -5.04 -4.47 24.15
N THR A 743 -5.54 -3.45 23.45
CA THR A 743 -5.76 -2.12 24.03
C THR A 743 -6.89 -2.15 25.05
N ALA A 744 -8.00 -2.83 24.74
CA ALA A 744 -9.13 -2.98 25.65
C ALA A 744 -8.72 -3.71 26.94
N ILE A 745 -7.84 -4.71 26.87
CA ILE A 745 -7.29 -5.39 28.05
C ILE A 745 -6.46 -4.43 28.91
N MET A 746 -5.61 -3.59 28.30
CA MET A 746 -4.89 -2.54 29.04
C MET A 746 -5.84 -1.54 29.70
N LEU A 747 -6.89 -1.14 29.00
CA LEU A 747 -7.91 -0.22 29.53
C LEU A 747 -8.69 -0.85 30.69
N LYS A 748 -9.00 -2.16 30.62
CA LYS A 748 -9.62 -2.88 31.75
C LYS A 748 -8.71 -3.01 32.96
N ALA A 749 -7.40 -3.11 32.76
CA ALA A 749 -6.45 -3.01 33.85
C ALA A 749 -6.56 -1.64 34.53
N ILE A 750 -6.56 -0.55 33.75
CA ILE A 750 -6.68 0.82 34.24
C ILE A 750 -8.02 1.03 34.97
N ASP A 751 -9.13 0.57 34.39
CA ASP A 751 -10.48 0.59 35.01
C ASP A 751 -10.48 -0.10 36.39
N SER A 752 -9.66 -1.16 36.57
CA SER A 752 -9.53 -1.89 37.83
C SER A 752 -8.60 -1.23 38.86
N GLY A 753 -8.07 -0.04 38.55
CA GLY A 753 -7.17 0.71 39.44
C GLY A 753 -5.68 0.46 39.19
N VAL A 754 -5.29 -0.25 38.13
CA VAL A 754 -3.88 -0.42 37.78
C VAL A 754 -3.27 0.90 37.31
N ASP A 755 -2.26 1.36 38.04
CA ASP A 755 -1.65 2.68 37.82
C ASP A 755 -0.13 2.63 37.54
N SER A 756 0.48 1.44 37.57
CA SER A 756 1.92 1.21 37.43
C SER A 756 2.26 0.19 36.35
N ARG A 757 3.49 0.24 35.82
CA ARG A 757 4.00 -0.71 34.81
C ARG A 757 4.00 -2.15 35.34
N THR A 758 4.43 -2.35 36.58
CA THR A 758 4.42 -3.67 37.24
C THR A 758 3.00 -4.20 37.42
N GLY A 759 2.06 -3.35 37.83
CA GLY A 759 0.64 -3.72 37.94
C GLY A 759 0.05 -4.13 36.60
N MET A 760 0.40 -3.43 35.52
CA MET A 760 -0.02 -3.79 34.15
C MET A 760 0.50 -5.18 33.76
N THR A 761 1.76 -5.50 34.04
CA THR A 761 2.32 -6.83 33.77
C THR A 761 1.61 -7.91 34.59
N ALA A 762 1.35 -7.66 35.87
CA ALA A 762 0.64 -8.61 36.73
C ALA A 762 -0.79 -8.88 36.20
N TYR A 763 -1.51 -7.83 35.83
CA TYR A 763 -2.86 -7.95 35.26
C TYR A 763 -2.88 -8.83 34.01
N PHE A 764 -1.93 -8.63 33.07
CA PHE A 764 -1.84 -9.45 31.87
C PHE A 764 -1.55 -10.93 32.15
N ARG A 765 -0.78 -11.26 33.20
CA ARG A 765 -0.50 -12.66 33.57
C ARG A 765 -1.73 -13.39 34.09
N ASP A 766 -2.58 -12.69 34.82
CA ASP A 766 -3.79 -13.26 35.41
C ASP A 766 -5.01 -13.13 34.49
N TYR A 767 -4.88 -12.43 33.37
CA TYR A 767 -5.98 -12.18 32.45
C TYR A 767 -6.44 -13.45 31.74
N ARG A 768 -7.76 -13.66 31.76
CA ARG A 768 -8.45 -14.63 30.92
C ARG A 768 -9.76 -14.03 30.43
N GLY A 769 -9.94 -13.92 29.12
CA GLY A 769 -11.16 -13.34 28.56
C GLY A 769 -11.28 -13.46 27.04
N ASN A 770 -12.50 -13.28 26.54
CA ASN A 770 -12.79 -13.30 25.11
C ASN A 770 -12.71 -11.89 24.54
N GLY A 771 -11.83 -11.66 23.58
CA GLY A 771 -11.82 -10.47 22.73
C GLY A 771 -12.68 -10.63 21.48
N MET A 772 -12.69 -9.60 20.65
CA MET A 772 -13.32 -9.60 19.33
C MET A 772 -12.61 -10.55 18.37
N ALA A 773 -11.28 -10.62 18.42
CA ALA A 773 -10.49 -11.48 17.53
C ALA A 773 -10.37 -12.92 18.05
N ARG A 774 -10.17 -13.09 19.37
CA ARG A 774 -9.86 -14.38 20.00
C ARG A 774 -10.00 -14.34 21.51
N THR A 775 -9.90 -15.50 22.15
CA THR A 775 -9.68 -15.62 23.59
C THR A 775 -8.21 -15.31 23.93
N TYR A 776 -8.00 -14.47 24.93
CA TYR A 776 -6.68 -14.14 25.46
C TYR A 776 -6.47 -14.75 26.83
N GLN A 777 -5.38 -15.49 26.92
CA GLN A 777 -4.77 -16.01 28.14
C GLN A 777 -3.32 -16.32 27.76
N TRP A 778 -2.37 -15.97 28.62
CA TRP A 778 -0.95 -16.15 28.33
C TRP A 778 -0.27 -17.14 29.27
N ASP A 779 0.71 -17.87 28.75
CA ASP A 779 1.63 -18.65 29.56
C ASP A 779 2.69 -17.76 30.23
N ALA A 780 3.57 -18.37 31.02
CA ALA A 780 4.62 -17.66 31.76
C ALA A 780 5.67 -16.94 30.87
N ASP A 781 5.72 -17.29 29.59
CA ASP A 781 6.62 -16.72 28.59
C ASP A 781 5.90 -15.67 27.70
N GLY A 782 4.63 -15.39 27.97
CA GLY A 782 3.84 -14.40 27.24
C GLY A 782 3.26 -14.90 25.93
N TYR A 783 3.14 -16.21 25.73
CA TYR A 783 2.48 -16.80 24.56
C TYR A 783 1.03 -17.14 24.86
N LEU A 784 0.17 -17.02 23.86
CA LEU A 784 -1.22 -17.43 23.98
C LEU A 784 -1.33 -18.92 24.31
N THR A 785 -2.13 -19.27 25.32
CA THR A 785 -2.39 -20.67 25.69
C THR A 785 -3.32 -21.36 24.68
N THR A 786 -4.12 -20.57 23.98
CA THR A 786 -5.05 -21.04 22.95
C THR A 786 -4.68 -20.40 21.63
N THR A 787 -4.33 -21.21 20.64
CA THR A 787 -3.87 -20.73 19.33
C THR A 787 -4.69 -21.35 18.22
N LEU A 788 -5.65 -20.58 17.73
CA LEU A 788 -6.60 -20.99 16.70
C LEU A 788 -6.44 -20.10 15.47
N PRO A 789 -5.62 -20.47 14.47
CA PRO A 789 -5.61 -19.78 13.19
C PRO A 789 -6.94 -20.01 12.44
N TRP A 790 -7.22 -19.13 11.50
CA TRP A 790 -8.39 -19.20 10.63
C TRP A 790 -8.03 -19.71 9.25
N VAL A 791 -8.92 -20.54 8.72
CA VAL A 791 -8.97 -20.94 7.32
C VAL A 791 -10.07 -20.13 6.64
N TYR A 792 -9.75 -19.61 5.47
CA TYR A 792 -10.64 -18.89 4.58
C TYR A 792 -10.66 -19.56 3.22
N GLU A 793 -11.74 -19.37 2.48
CA GLU A 793 -11.88 -19.81 1.10
C GLU A 793 -12.12 -18.60 0.18
N VAL A 794 -11.51 -18.60 -1.00
CA VAL A 794 -11.79 -17.60 -2.03
C VAL A 794 -12.95 -18.07 -2.91
N ALA A 795 -14.02 -17.26 -3.01
CA ALA A 795 -15.19 -17.52 -3.85
C ALA A 795 -14.83 -17.58 -5.35
#